data_AF-A0A976FG46-F1
#
_entry.id   AF-A0A976FG46-F1
#
_cell.length_a   1.000
_cell.length_b   1.000
_cell.length_c   1.000
_cell.angle_alpha   90.00
_cell.angle_beta   90.00
_cell.angle_gamma   90.00
#
_symmetry.space_group_name_H-M   'P 1'
#
loop_
_entity.id
_entity.type
_entity.pdbx_description
1 polymer ?
#
loop_
_entity_poly.entity_id
_entity_poly.type
_entity_poly.pdbx_seq_one_letter_code
_entity_poly.pdbx_strand_id
1 'polypeptide(L)'
;MGQGPSIARGNSNASRLLAPTLFPLPSDESYMPENTYLDVELEIVSAKNIIAGDYLGVTALLNGQLSSSDAYVVIEADGRRVAWTFPVFSTLEPVWNEKFFFRNVRLDSLCKLFLYDKDVNADDELGVTQFTTIIRMLNISFHGRNAGTIVVRVKSFPVEPLSYIRLYEYGPVRYSVHSSIAAGLMTMSTSNNAKIESLAYHIQLHNIPLFLAKNYEWNKDYPTIQRIFSSDYPESFVLRQAIMTQHAVIYTHGPNKSKYGAISAPADFFELIHHGRRQGNPVLFTYVITQNGWYFSETGATFFKDMLSKHMLHSGAAFSVLYAGEFRVDDHLFGEPKLVIDNDSGTYAPPKEDLPRLVALMENNFPGMAVEAVDRENQESQRIRKEILEDKPLAISFFLALDSPADLKLNCALGRKVSRSFHVVIGIVNVVPVSPTSFLVPATFRCGRARQSFNYKSGICEFPAAAPSPFSYLHRKITMGNSSSTSSTPDKTVLDVELELVSAKDIAAGDYFDMKAALKGKVASSDAYALIEVGGQKMAWTRPILDTREPVWNEKFFFRNVKPDTICNLYLLDEDFDGDDALGQTQFTATNTEGSVTTFELPIARNGNAAGVILVNVKSHFTEPYGDGQLQQYGPVHYSAHLSIASGIFTQSMTDDDKLQSSAYHVQLHNIQLILPNDHEWNKNYPTIEKIFSSDHPESPVLRKAVAAEHELVYCHAATTQYGQLYEPSDFFKLVNYGQRLEKRVLFTYAITPTGWYFSETGAAFLKDMLSKHMLHSGAAFSVKYAGEFHIEHNLFGKYKLVIDNNSGTYAPPMADLPKLKAIFEVNFPGISIEAKDRDDEEVKKARQEILNAWT
;
A
#
# COMPACT_ATOMS: atom_id res chain seq x y z
N MET A 1 30.04 -62.15 -71.02
CA MET A 1 30.92 -61.05 -71.47
C MET A 1 31.16 -60.18 -70.24
N GLY A 2 32.24 -60.40 -69.47
CA GLY A 2 33.53 -59.66 -69.52
C GLY A 2 33.43 -58.43 -68.60
N GLN A 3 34.30 -58.08 -67.64
CA GLN A 3 35.61 -58.50 -67.13
C GLN A 3 35.65 -58.12 -65.61
N GLY A 4 36.54 -58.68 -64.77
CA GLY A 4 36.88 -58.14 -63.42
C GLY A 4 38.10 -57.19 -63.46
N PRO A 5 38.81 -56.84 -62.33
CA PRO A 5 38.45 -56.77 -60.90
C PRO A 5 39.02 -55.51 -60.12
N SER A 6 38.75 -55.42 -58.80
CA SER A 6 39.67 -55.04 -57.69
C SER A 6 39.37 -53.84 -56.73
N ILE A 7 39.24 -54.16 -55.42
CA ILE A 7 39.86 -53.58 -54.18
C ILE A 7 39.47 -52.12 -53.77
N ALA A 8 39.14 -51.71 -52.51
CA ALA A 8 39.44 -52.16 -51.14
C ALA A 8 38.33 -51.80 -50.10
N ARG A 9 38.52 -52.34 -48.90
CA ARG A 9 37.65 -52.45 -47.69
C ARG A 9 37.43 -51.16 -46.89
N GLY A 10 36.28 -51.10 -46.21
CA GLY A 10 36.05 -50.36 -44.96
C GLY A 10 34.85 -50.94 -44.21
N ASN A 11 35.11 -51.83 -43.25
CA ASN A 11 34.10 -52.55 -42.46
C ASN A 11 33.84 -51.79 -41.15
N SER A 12 32.61 -51.33 -40.95
CA SER A 12 32.11 -50.87 -39.65
C SER A 12 31.50 -52.07 -38.91
N ASN A 13 31.89 -52.28 -37.66
CA ASN A 13 31.11 -53.14 -36.77
C ASN A 13 31.24 -52.71 -35.31
N ALA A 14 30.10 -52.81 -34.64
CA ALA A 14 29.79 -52.40 -33.30
C ALA A 14 30.65 -53.07 -32.20
N SER A 15 30.82 -52.37 -31.08
CA SER A 15 31.09 -53.02 -29.78
C SER A 15 30.54 -52.24 -28.59
N ARG A 16 29.65 -52.94 -27.88
CA ARG A 16 29.38 -52.95 -26.43
C ARG A 16 30.03 -51.83 -25.59
N LEU A 17 29.17 -51.00 -25.02
CA LEU A 17 29.45 -50.14 -23.87
C LEU A 17 29.79 -51.02 -22.64
N LEU A 18 31.04 -50.92 -22.18
CA LEU A 18 31.49 -51.40 -20.87
C LEU A 18 31.28 -50.30 -19.83
N ALA A 19 30.89 -50.69 -18.63
CA ALA A 19 30.78 -49.83 -17.45
C ALA A 19 32.13 -49.16 -17.10
N PRO A 20 32.14 -47.90 -16.60
CA PRO A 20 33.39 -47.26 -16.19
C PRO A 20 33.87 -47.86 -14.86
N THR A 21 35.05 -48.45 -14.92
CA THR A 21 35.85 -48.90 -13.78
C THR A 21 36.32 -47.71 -12.93
N LEU A 22 36.13 -47.81 -11.61
CA LEU A 22 36.81 -47.01 -10.59
C LEU A 22 38.33 -47.05 -10.83
N PHE A 23 38.93 -45.91 -11.13
CA PHE A 23 40.37 -45.69 -10.99
C PHE A 23 40.64 -44.80 -9.77
N PRO A 24 41.72 -45.06 -9.01
CA PRO A 24 42.00 -44.38 -7.75
C PRO A 24 42.50 -42.96 -7.98
N LEU A 25 42.16 -42.08 -7.03
CA LEU A 25 42.62 -40.69 -6.94
C LEU A 25 44.16 -40.61 -6.91
N PRO A 26 44.82 -39.75 -7.72
CA PRO A 26 46.18 -39.32 -7.45
C PRO A 26 46.16 -38.25 -6.35
N SER A 27 46.89 -38.51 -5.28
CA SER A 27 47.06 -37.64 -4.11
C SER A 27 48.17 -36.59 -4.27
N ASP A 28 48.51 -36.16 -5.49
CA ASP A 28 49.59 -35.19 -5.74
C ASP A 28 49.11 -34.01 -6.60
N GLU A 29 49.13 -32.82 -6.01
CA GLU A 29 48.71 -31.51 -6.54
C GLU A 29 49.61 -30.92 -7.66
N SER A 30 50.53 -31.67 -8.25
CA SER A 30 51.46 -31.12 -9.25
C SER A 30 51.08 -31.54 -10.66
N TYR A 31 50.55 -30.59 -11.46
CA TYR A 31 50.16 -30.65 -12.88
C TYR A 31 48.66 -30.78 -13.18
N MET A 32 47.89 -29.73 -12.85
CA MET A 32 46.65 -29.42 -13.58
C MET A 32 46.94 -28.25 -14.55
N PRO A 33 46.63 -28.36 -15.85
CA PRO A 33 46.89 -27.30 -16.83
C PRO A 33 46.08 -26.03 -16.50
N GLU A 34 46.62 -24.85 -16.84
CA GLU A 34 46.05 -23.52 -16.53
C GLU A 34 44.62 -23.26 -17.07
N ASN A 35 44.06 -24.18 -17.87
CA ASN A 35 42.73 -24.08 -18.48
C ASN A 35 41.79 -25.24 -18.04
N THR A 36 41.99 -25.75 -16.83
CA THR A 36 41.16 -26.83 -16.24
C THR A 36 39.85 -26.26 -15.71
N TYR A 37 38.75 -26.93 -16.03
CA TYR A 37 37.40 -26.62 -15.52
C TYR A 37 36.99 -27.65 -14.47
N LEU A 38 36.20 -27.21 -13.49
CA LEU A 38 35.75 -28.01 -12.37
C LEU A 38 34.22 -28.02 -12.29
N ASP A 39 33.66 -29.20 -12.04
CA ASP A 39 32.31 -29.33 -11.47
C ASP A 39 32.43 -29.24 -9.95
N VAL A 40 31.69 -28.34 -9.32
CA VAL A 40 31.81 -27.99 -7.90
C VAL A 40 30.49 -28.24 -7.17
N GLU A 41 30.53 -29.08 -6.13
CA GLU A 41 29.52 -29.18 -5.08
C GLU A 41 29.97 -28.30 -3.91
N LEU A 42 29.26 -27.19 -3.67
CA LEU A 42 29.49 -26.29 -2.55
C LEU A 42 28.39 -26.47 -1.50
N GLU A 43 28.76 -26.77 -0.27
CA GLU A 43 27.85 -26.83 0.87
C GLU A 43 28.20 -25.72 1.87
N ILE A 44 27.26 -24.81 2.10
CA ILE A 44 27.35 -23.78 3.13
C ILE A 44 26.76 -24.36 4.41
N VAL A 45 27.63 -24.64 5.38
CA VAL A 45 27.26 -25.41 6.59
C VAL A 45 26.72 -24.47 7.67
N SER A 46 27.56 -23.56 8.14
CA SER A 46 27.23 -22.66 9.25
C SER A 46 28.17 -21.47 9.32
N ALA A 47 27.77 -20.40 10.00
CA ALA A 47 28.68 -19.35 10.46
C ALA A 47 28.67 -19.27 11.99
N LYS A 48 29.70 -18.65 12.57
CA LYS A 48 29.86 -18.44 14.02
C LYS A 48 30.48 -17.09 14.31
N ASN A 49 30.06 -16.50 15.43
CA ASN A 49 30.53 -15.20 15.91
C ASN A 49 30.45 -14.11 14.83
N ILE A 50 29.39 -14.13 14.04
CA ILE A 50 29.16 -13.08 13.04
C ILE A 50 28.83 -11.77 13.76
N ILE A 51 29.13 -10.64 13.11
CA ILE A 51 28.74 -9.33 13.64
C ILE A 51 27.21 -9.29 13.70
N ALA A 52 26.67 -8.71 14.76
CA ALA A 52 25.24 -8.43 14.84
C ALA A 52 24.89 -7.22 13.97
N GLY A 53 23.93 -7.38 13.07
CA GLY A 53 23.24 -6.26 12.42
C GLY A 53 22.10 -5.73 13.29
N ASP A 54 21.46 -6.58 14.11
CA ASP A 54 20.44 -6.15 15.08
C ASP A 54 21.01 -5.98 16.50
N TYR A 55 21.00 -4.75 17.00
CA TYR A 55 21.27 -4.44 18.41
C TYR A 55 19.95 -4.22 19.17
N LEU A 56 19.80 -4.85 20.34
CA LEU A 56 18.66 -4.69 21.26
C LEU A 56 17.28 -5.18 20.73
N GLY A 57 17.25 -6.15 19.81
CA GLY A 57 16.01 -6.80 19.38
C GLY A 57 15.33 -7.60 20.51
N VAL A 58 14.02 -7.43 20.69
CA VAL A 58 13.25 -8.08 21.78
C VAL A 58 13.29 -9.60 21.70
N THR A 59 13.38 -10.18 20.50
CA THR A 59 13.56 -11.62 20.29
C THR A 59 14.91 -12.12 20.80
N ALA A 60 15.99 -11.35 20.61
CA ALA A 60 17.30 -11.67 21.16
C ALA A 60 17.25 -11.63 22.70
N LEU A 61 16.61 -10.59 23.27
CA LEU A 61 16.48 -10.41 24.71
C LEU A 61 15.69 -11.57 25.37
N LEU A 62 14.62 -12.05 24.72
CA LEU A 62 13.82 -13.19 25.17
C LEU A 62 14.56 -14.53 25.07
N ASN A 63 15.51 -14.64 24.14
CA ASN A 63 16.40 -15.81 23.99
C ASN A 63 17.69 -15.71 24.82
N GLY A 64 17.84 -14.66 25.65
CA GLY A 64 19.01 -14.45 26.50
C GLY A 64 20.27 -13.95 25.76
N GLN A 65 20.11 -13.41 24.55
CA GLN A 65 21.16 -12.81 23.74
C GLN A 65 20.96 -11.27 23.64
N LEU A 66 22.05 -10.50 23.69
CA LEU A 66 21.97 -9.01 23.65
C LEU A 66 21.94 -8.43 22.23
N SER A 67 22.13 -9.27 21.20
CA SER A 67 22.27 -8.89 19.80
C SER A 67 22.05 -10.10 18.89
N SER A 68 21.46 -9.92 17.70
CA SER A 68 21.17 -11.01 16.74
C SER A 68 21.38 -10.56 15.28
N SER A 69 21.25 -11.50 14.35
CA SER A 69 21.17 -11.23 12.90
C SER A 69 20.27 -12.28 12.23
N ASP A 70 19.64 -11.87 11.14
CA ASP A 70 18.87 -12.68 10.20
C ASP A 70 19.74 -13.06 8.99
N ALA A 71 20.78 -13.84 9.26
CA ALA A 71 21.90 -14.00 8.34
C ALA A 71 21.61 -14.88 7.11
N TYR A 72 22.06 -14.43 5.94
CA TYR A 72 22.11 -15.23 4.71
C TYR A 72 23.40 -14.97 3.91
N VAL A 73 23.75 -15.90 3.01
CA VAL A 73 25.00 -15.85 2.24
C VAL A 73 24.71 -15.72 0.76
N VAL A 74 25.30 -14.72 0.10
CA VAL A 74 25.33 -14.58 -1.36
C VAL A 74 26.63 -15.13 -1.91
N ILE A 75 26.54 -16.02 -2.90
CA ILE A 75 27.65 -16.69 -3.57
C ILE A 75 27.97 -15.93 -4.86
N GLU A 76 29.22 -15.49 -5.00
CA GLU A 76 29.77 -14.94 -6.24
C GLU A 76 30.82 -15.90 -6.81
N ALA A 77 30.67 -16.26 -8.08
CA ALA A 77 31.62 -17.04 -8.85
C ALA A 77 31.87 -16.35 -10.20
N ASP A 78 33.12 -16.29 -10.65
CA ASP A 78 33.55 -15.58 -11.87
C ASP A 78 33.09 -14.10 -11.92
N GLY A 79 33.05 -13.44 -10.76
CA GLY A 79 32.58 -12.04 -10.64
C GLY A 79 31.08 -11.86 -10.87
N ARG A 80 30.29 -12.94 -10.81
CA ARG A 80 28.83 -12.91 -10.92
C ARG A 80 28.20 -13.51 -9.67
N ARG A 81 27.19 -12.83 -9.11
CA ARG A 81 26.33 -13.40 -8.08
C ARG A 81 25.52 -14.53 -8.72
N VAL A 82 25.69 -15.74 -8.21
CA VAL A 82 25.13 -16.96 -8.81
C VAL A 82 24.02 -17.58 -7.98
N ALA A 83 24.11 -17.52 -6.65
CA ALA A 83 23.09 -18.09 -5.77
C ALA A 83 23.15 -17.44 -4.38
N TRP A 84 22.16 -17.73 -3.51
CA TRP A 84 22.22 -17.40 -2.09
C TRP A 84 21.48 -18.42 -1.22
N THR A 85 21.78 -18.43 0.08
CA THR A 85 21.10 -19.28 1.08
C THR A 85 19.81 -18.65 1.56
N PHE A 86 18.94 -19.42 2.21
CA PHE A 86 17.84 -18.86 2.99
C PHE A 86 18.37 -18.11 4.22
N PRO A 87 17.66 -17.05 4.68
CA PRO A 87 17.99 -16.40 5.93
C PRO A 87 17.70 -17.31 7.12
N VAL A 88 18.62 -17.35 8.07
CA VAL A 88 18.44 -17.98 9.37
C VAL A 88 18.29 -16.88 10.40
N PHE A 89 17.11 -16.82 11.00
CA PHE A 89 16.68 -15.69 11.80
C PHE A 89 17.23 -15.71 13.23
N SER A 90 17.48 -14.51 13.76
CA SER A 90 17.72 -14.22 15.17
C SER A 90 18.88 -15.03 15.77
N THR A 91 20.00 -15.16 15.05
CA THR A 91 21.18 -15.91 15.53
C THR A 91 22.50 -15.36 14.98
N LEU A 92 23.54 -15.35 15.82
CA LEU A 92 24.93 -15.10 15.40
C LEU A 92 25.71 -16.37 15.05
N GLU A 93 25.04 -17.53 15.14
CA GLU A 93 25.56 -18.83 14.75
C GLU A 93 24.60 -19.54 13.78
N PRO A 94 24.35 -18.96 12.59
CA PRO A 94 23.42 -19.54 11.63
C PRO A 94 23.92 -20.90 11.12
N VAL A 95 23.01 -21.85 10.95
CA VAL A 95 23.27 -23.19 10.39
C VAL A 95 22.36 -23.38 9.18
N TRP A 96 22.94 -23.41 7.99
CA TRP A 96 22.21 -23.54 6.72
C TRP A 96 22.17 -24.99 6.23
N ASN A 97 23.32 -25.69 6.22
CA ASN A 97 23.48 -27.01 5.58
C ASN A 97 22.95 -27.05 4.13
N GLU A 98 23.15 -25.97 3.39
CA GLU A 98 22.62 -25.82 2.04
C GLU A 98 23.65 -26.16 0.98
N LYS A 99 23.22 -26.87 -0.08
CA LYS A 99 24.07 -27.34 -1.16
C LYS A 99 23.80 -26.62 -2.48
N PHE A 100 24.85 -26.32 -3.20
CA PHE A 100 24.85 -25.65 -4.49
C PHE A 100 25.74 -26.43 -5.45
N PHE A 101 25.35 -26.51 -6.72
CA PHE A 101 26.08 -27.27 -7.72
C PHE A 101 26.36 -26.40 -8.92
N PHE A 102 27.64 -26.32 -9.28
CA PHE A 102 28.14 -25.51 -10.39
C PHE A 102 28.93 -26.38 -11.36
N ARG A 103 28.74 -26.16 -12.66
CA ARG A 103 29.58 -26.76 -13.70
C ARG A 103 30.46 -25.72 -14.36
N ASN A 104 31.59 -26.18 -14.88
CA ASN A 104 32.56 -25.37 -15.61
C ASN A 104 33.10 -24.16 -14.82
N VAL A 105 33.35 -24.32 -13.52
CA VAL A 105 34.05 -23.32 -12.72
C VAL A 105 35.53 -23.34 -13.10
N ARG A 106 36.14 -22.18 -13.40
CA ARG A 106 37.58 -22.16 -13.72
C ARG A 106 38.40 -22.44 -12.46
N LEU A 107 39.50 -23.17 -12.62
CA LEU A 107 40.40 -23.51 -11.50
C LEU A 107 40.97 -22.27 -10.78
N ASP A 108 41.21 -21.18 -11.52
CA ASP A 108 41.75 -19.91 -11.00
C ASP A 108 40.67 -18.94 -10.49
N SER A 109 39.40 -19.31 -10.60
CA SER A 109 38.31 -18.43 -10.20
C SER A 109 38.17 -18.33 -8.69
N LEU A 110 38.12 -17.08 -8.22
CA LEU A 110 37.95 -16.75 -6.82
C LEU A 110 36.46 -16.72 -6.49
N CYS A 111 36.00 -17.65 -5.66
CA CYS A 111 34.63 -17.65 -5.16
C CYS A 111 34.56 -16.75 -3.93
N LYS A 112 33.63 -15.78 -3.94
CA LYS A 112 33.36 -14.91 -2.79
C LYS A 112 32.03 -15.28 -2.16
N LEU A 113 31.99 -15.22 -0.84
CA LEU A 113 30.78 -15.34 -0.05
C LEU A 113 30.57 -14.02 0.67
N PHE A 114 29.46 -13.37 0.39
CA PHE A 114 29.02 -12.17 1.10
C PHE A 114 27.98 -12.59 2.12
N LEU A 115 28.22 -12.27 3.37
CA LEU A 115 27.27 -12.48 4.46
C LEU A 115 26.47 -11.19 4.64
N TYR A 116 25.16 -11.31 4.63
CA TYR A 116 24.23 -10.21 4.81
C TYR A 116 23.29 -10.48 5.98
N ASP A 117 22.86 -9.41 6.63
CA ASP A 117 21.72 -9.39 7.52
C ASP A 117 20.46 -9.14 6.69
N LYS A 118 19.42 -9.94 6.90
CA LYS A 118 18.18 -9.81 6.15
C LYS A 118 17.29 -8.79 6.85
N ASP A 119 17.29 -7.59 6.31
CA ASP A 119 16.48 -6.49 6.82
C ASP A 119 15.28 -6.20 5.92
N VAL A 120 14.32 -5.50 6.50
CA VAL A 120 13.09 -5.14 5.81
C VAL A 120 13.30 -3.98 4.82
N ASN A 121 14.26 -3.09 5.09
CA ASN A 121 14.53 -1.90 4.27
C ASN A 121 15.69 -2.11 3.30
N ALA A 122 16.85 -2.51 3.81
CA ALA A 122 18.07 -2.77 3.06
C ALA A 122 18.97 -3.71 3.86
N ASP A 123 19.39 -4.80 3.23
CA ASP A 123 20.18 -5.85 3.88
C ASP A 123 21.59 -5.34 4.23
N ASP A 124 21.94 -5.33 5.52
CA ASP A 124 23.25 -4.88 5.98
C ASP A 124 24.35 -5.91 5.68
N GLU A 125 25.51 -5.46 5.16
CA GLU A 125 26.64 -6.38 4.94
C GLU A 125 27.30 -6.73 6.27
N LEU A 126 27.30 -8.02 6.62
CA LEU A 126 27.94 -8.53 7.84
C LEU A 126 29.40 -8.94 7.61
N GLY A 127 29.80 -9.06 6.34
CA GLY A 127 31.18 -9.24 5.91
C GLY A 127 31.34 -10.14 4.70
N VAL A 128 32.57 -10.22 4.21
CA VAL A 128 32.92 -10.99 3.01
C VAL A 128 34.04 -11.97 3.32
N THR A 129 33.99 -13.14 2.68
CA THR A 129 35.11 -14.06 2.62
C THR A 129 35.32 -14.57 1.20
N GLN A 130 36.49 -15.14 0.94
CA GLN A 130 36.87 -15.66 -0.37
C GLN A 130 37.64 -16.97 -0.23
N PHE A 131 37.41 -17.88 -1.17
CA PHE A 131 38.08 -19.17 -1.21
C PHE A 131 38.32 -19.66 -2.64
N THR A 132 39.31 -20.53 -2.77
CA THR A 132 39.55 -21.36 -3.95
C THR A 132 39.03 -22.78 -3.66
N THR A 133 38.91 -23.63 -4.68
CA THR A 133 38.19 -24.92 -4.67
C THR A 133 38.69 -26.03 -3.71
N ILE A 134 39.55 -25.68 -2.73
CA ILE A 134 40.08 -26.58 -1.69
C ILE A 134 39.35 -26.31 -0.36
N ILE A 135 38.98 -27.38 0.35
CA ILE A 135 38.24 -27.38 1.63
C ILE A 135 38.85 -26.41 2.66
N ARG A 136 38.08 -25.44 3.17
CA ARG A 136 38.54 -24.49 4.21
C ARG A 136 37.43 -24.03 5.16
N MET A 137 37.81 -23.85 6.43
CA MET A 137 37.14 -22.92 7.36
C MET A 137 37.68 -21.53 7.05
N LEU A 138 36.79 -20.54 6.91
CA LEU A 138 37.15 -19.23 6.40
C LEU A 138 36.81 -18.14 7.42
N ASN A 139 37.75 -17.21 7.61
CA ASN A 139 37.48 -16.00 8.39
C ASN A 139 36.69 -15.02 7.53
N ILE A 140 35.66 -14.43 8.12
CA ILE A 140 34.87 -13.36 7.53
C ILE A 140 35.56 -12.05 7.88
N SER A 141 35.70 -11.18 6.89
CA SER A 141 36.29 -9.85 7.07
C SER A 141 35.27 -8.77 6.77
N PHE A 142 35.16 -7.78 7.67
CA PHE A 142 34.33 -6.59 7.48
C PHE A 142 35.18 -5.36 7.81
N HIS A 143 35.31 -4.42 6.86
CA HIS A 143 36.21 -3.26 6.95
C HIS A 143 37.63 -3.58 7.47
N GLY A 144 38.20 -4.72 7.09
CA GLY A 144 39.53 -5.15 7.50
C GLY A 144 39.65 -5.71 8.93
N ARG A 145 38.53 -5.90 9.64
CA ARG A 145 38.47 -6.54 10.97
C ARG A 145 37.86 -7.95 10.86
N ASN A 146 38.18 -8.82 11.81
CA ASN A 146 37.57 -10.15 11.91
C ASN A 146 36.09 -10.00 12.28
N ALA A 147 35.20 -10.55 11.45
CA ALA A 147 33.75 -10.43 11.50
C ALA A 147 33.05 -11.80 11.67
N GLY A 148 33.78 -12.80 12.16
CA GLY A 148 33.27 -14.15 12.39
C GLY A 148 33.93 -15.20 11.49
N THR A 149 33.39 -16.41 11.52
CA THR A 149 33.90 -17.56 10.74
C THR A 149 32.77 -18.27 10.03
N ILE A 150 32.97 -18.64 8.77
CA ILE A 150 32.03 -19.46 7.99
C ILE A 150 32.65 -20.80 7.64
N VAL A 151 31.84 -21.85 7.73
CA VAL A 151 32.20 -23.24 7.44
C VAL A 151 31.55 -23.64 6.13
N VAL A 152 32.39 -23.98 5.15
CA VAL A 152 31.95 -24.52 3.86
C VAL A 152 32.60 -25.87 3.58
N ARG A 153 31.90 -26.75 2.87
CA ARG A 153 32.45 -27.99 2.33
C ARG A 153 32.40 -27.92 0.81
N VAL A 154 33.55 -28.11 0.17
CA VAL A 154 33.69 -28.04 -1.28
C VAL A 154 34.17 -29.38 -1.78
N LYS A 155 33.46 -29.95 -2.77
CA LYS A 155 33.98 -31.04 -3.59
C LYS A 155 34.08 -30.56 -5.01
N SER A 156 35.22 -30.78 -5.65
CA SER A 156 35.46 -30.40 -7.04
C SER A 156 35.97 -31.57 -7.85
N PHE A 157 35.48 -31.72 -9.07
CA PHE A 157 35.89 -32.76 -10.01
C PHE A 157 36.38 -32.11 -11.31
N PRO A 158 37.58 -32.43 -11.81
CA PRO A 158 38.05 -31.92 -13.09
C PRO A 158 37.22 -32.46 -14.25
N VAL A 159 36.90 -31.58 -15.21
CA VAL A 159 36.08 -31.89 -16.38
C VAL A 159 36.80 -31.42 -17.65
N GLU A 160 36.74 -32.25 -18.70
CA GLU A 160 37.15 -31.80 -20.03
C GLU A 160 36.11 -30.80 -20.57
N PRO A 161 36.53 -29.61 -21.04
CA PRO A 161 35.60 -28.61 -21.52
C PRO A 161 34.87 -29.10 -22.77
N LEU A 162 33.54 -29.21 -22.68
CA LEU A 162 32.69 -29.32 -23.87
C LEU A 162 32.77 -28.01 -24.68
N SER A 163 32.38 -28.06 -25.96
CA SER A 163 32.51 -26.96 -26.94
C SER A 163 31.80 -25.64 -26.56
N TYR A 164 31.04 -25.61 -25.47
CA TYR A 164 30.39 -24.42 -24.91
C TYR A 164 30.75 -24.25 -23.43
N ILE A 165 31.87 -23.58 -23.18
CA ILE A 165 32.37 -23.33 -21.82
C ILE A 165 31.62 -22.13 -21.23
N ARG A 166 30.61 -22.39 -20.40
CA ARG A 166 29.95 -21.37 -19.55
C ARG A 166 29.71 -21.93 -18.16
N LEU A 167 29.95 -21.11 -17.14
CA LEU A 167 29.54 -21.38 -15.76
C LEU A 167 28.02 -21.64 -15.73
N TYR A 168 27.62 -22.71 -15.07
CA TYR A 168 26.25 -23.19 -15.09
C TYR A 168 25.84 -23.75 -13.73
N GLU A 169 24.82 -23.16 -13.11
CA GLU A 169 24.25 -23.65 -11.86
C GLU A 169 23.16 -24.71 -12.14
N TYR A 170 23.07 -25.73 -11.30
CA TYR A 170 22.03 -26.75 -11.38
C TYR A 170 21.66 -27.32 -10.00
N GLY A 171 20.58 -28.10 -9.96
CA GLY A 171 20.10 -28.76 -8.75
C GLY A 171 18.71 -28.27 -8.34
N PRO A 172 18.34 -28.43 -7.07
CA PRO A 172 17.04 -27.99 -6.57
C PRO A 172 16.87 -26.48 -6.66
N VAL A 173 15.74 -26.04 -7.23
CA VAL A 173 15.38 -24.63 -7.36
C VAL A 173 14.76 -24.14 -6.05
N ARG A 174 15.33 -23.08 -5.48
CA ARG A 174 14.89 -22.56 -4.18
C ARG A 174 13.66 -21.67 -4.32
N TYR A 175 12.82 -21.67 -3.31
CA TYR A 175 11.67 -20.78 -3.23
C TYR A 175 11.45 -20.22 -1.82
N SER A 176 10.81 -19.06 -1.78
CA SER A 176 10.11 -18.53 -0.61
C SER A 176 8.66 -18.21 -0.97
N VAL A 177 7.75 -18.54 -0.05
CA VAL A 177 6.34 -18.15 -0.12
C VAL A 177 6.05 -17.23 1.03
N HIS A 178 5.58 -16.03 0.73
CA HIS A 178 5.25 -15.00 1.69
C HIS A 178 3.74 -14.92 1.84
N SER A 179 3.26 -15.07 3.07
CA SER A 179 1.86 -14.86 3.42
C SER A 179 1.68 -13.48 4.03
N SER A 180 0.73 -12.69 3.54
CA SER A 180 0.44 -11.40 4.17
C SER A 180 -0.39 -11.63 5.44
N ILE A 181 0.13 -11.22 6.60
CA ILE A 181 -0.67 -11.14 7.83
C ILE A 181 -1.87 -10.20 7.60
N ALA A 182 -1.70 -9.18 6.76
CA ALA A 182 -2.73 -8.23 6.39
C ALA A 182 -4.00 -8.93 5.86
N ALA A 183 -3.90 -10.01 5.07
CA ALA A 183 -5.10 -10.71 4.60
C ALA A 183 -5.93 -11.35 5.73
N GLY A 184 -5.30 -11.91 6.77
CA GLY A 184 -6.02 -12.43 7.94
C GLY A 184 -6.51 -11.34 8.91
N LEU A 185 -5.82 -10.20 8.94
CA LEU A 185 -6.07 -9.07 9.83
C LEU A 185 -7.16 -8.12 9.30
N MET A 186 -7.18 -7.90 7.97
CA MET A 186 -8.05 -6.95 7.27
C MET A 186 -9.38 -7.55 6.84
N THR A 187 -9.43 -8.85 6.50
CA THR A 187 -10.66 -9.48 6.02
C THR A 187 -11.56 -9.99 7.14
N MET A 188 -11.11 -9.99 8.41
CA MET A 188 -11.75 -10.72 9.52
C MET A 188 -12.15 -12.17 9.14
N SER A 189 -11.49 -12.75 8.12
CA SER A 189 -11.81 -14.05 7.56
C SER A 189 -10.66 -15.00 7.83
N THR A 190 -10.91 -15.98 8.70
CA THR A 190 -9.96 -17.06 9.02
C THR A 190 -10.00 -18.19 8.00
N SER A 191 -10.67 -18.01 6.85
CA SER A 191 -10.82 -19.07 5.86
C SER A 191 -9.47 -19.41 5.19
N ASN A 192 -9.23 -20.70 4.95
CA ASN A 192 -8.01 -21.15 4.25
C ASN A 192 -7.91 -20.54 2.83
N ASN A 193 -9.03 -20.17 2.21
CA ASN A 193 -9.05 -19.57 0.88
C ASN A 193 -8.47 -18.15 0.88
N ALA A 194 -8.80 -17.31 1.86
CA ALA A 194 -8.21 -15.97 1.99
C ALA A 194 -6.70 -16.02 2.26
N LYS A 195 -6.23 -17.07 2.93
CA LYS A 195 -4.79 -17.32 3.13
C LYS A 195 -4.06 -17.72 1.84
N ILE A 196 -4.71 -18.46 0.94
CA ILE A 196 -4.13 -18.87 -0.35
C ILE A 196 -4.10 -17.68 -1.32
N GLU A 197 -5.15 -16.86 -1.34
CA GLU A 197 -5.24 -15.66 -2.21
C GLU A 197 -4.18 -14.59 -1.89
N SER A 198 -3.59 -14.64 -0.70
CA SER A 198 -2.61 -13.67 -0.20
C SER A 198 -1.17 -14.16 -0.26
N LEU A 199 -0.91 -15.27 -0.98
CA LEU A 199 0.43 -15.79 -1.17
C LEU A 199 1.15 -15.07 -2.30
N ALA A 200 2.35 -14.58 -1.99
CA ALA A 200 3.34 -14.12 -2.96
C ALA A 200 4.52 -15.09 -2.99
N TYR A 201 4.97 -15.44 -4.19
CA TYR A 201 6.00 -16.45 -4.41
C TYR A 201 7.24 -15.80 -5.00
N HIS A 202 8.41 -16.21 -4.52
CA HIS A 202 9.70 -15.86 -5.09
C HIS A 202 10.49 -17.14 -5.33
N ILE A 203 10.82 -17.40 -6.60
CA ILE A 203 11.59 -18.57 -7.05
C ILE A 203 12.96 -18.11 -7.54
N GLN A 204 14.01 -18.72 -7.02
CA GLN A 204 15.39 -18.42 -7.39
C GLN A 204 15.78 -19.24 -8.63
N LEU A 205 15.42 -18.74 -9.82
CA LEU A 205 15.76 -19.40 -11.08
C LEU A 205 17.28 -19.35 -11.32
N HIS A 206 17.84 -20.51 -11.66
CA HIS A 206 19.22 -20.67 -12.11
C HIS A 206 19.42 -20.07 -13.50
N ASN A 207 20.63 -19.55 -13.72
CA ASN A 207 21.16 -19.21 -15.04
C ASN A 207 20.37 -18.15 -15.83
N ILE A 208 19.57 -17.31 -15.16
CA ILE A 208 18.76 -16.27 -15.83
C ILE A 208 19.54 -15.48 -16.89
N PRO A 209 20.76 -14.96 -16.63
CA PRO A 209 21.50 -14.17 -17.62
C PRO A 209 21.94 -14.95 -18.87
N LEU A 210 21.92 -16.30 -18.84
CA LEU A 210 22.24 -17.13 -20.01
C LEU A 210 21.07 -17.17 -21.02
N PHE A 211 19.84 -17.10 -20.52
CA PHE A 211 18.62 -17.20 -21.32
C PHE A 211 18.03 -15.82 -21.62
N LEU A 212 17.93 -14.98 -20.60
CA LEU A 212 17.38 -13.63 -20.63
C LEU A 212 18.47 -12.61 -20.28
N ALA A 213 19.13 -12.07 -21.30
CA ALA A 213 20.26 -11.13 -21.13
C ALA A 213 19.85 -9.65 -21.27
N LYS A 214 18.65 -9.39 -21.78
CA LYS A 214 18.17 -8.04 -22.09
C LYS A 214 17.10 -7.63 -21.08
N ASN A 215 17.23 -6.42 -20.55
CA ASN A 215 16.18 -5.79 -19.76
C ASN A 215 15.18 -5.08 -20.68
N TYR A 216 13.91 -5.14 -20.31
CA TYR A 216 12.80 -4.44 -20.94
C TYR A 216 12.30 -3.36 -19.99
N GLU A 217 12.34 -2.12 -20.47
CA GLU A 217 11.81 -0.97 -19.74
C GLU A 217 10.28 -1.05 -19.62
N TRP A 218 9.75 -0.30 -18.66
CA TRP A 218 8.31 -0.10 -18.55
C TRP A 218 7.72 0.48 -19.85
N ASN A 219 6.44 0.20 -20.07
CA ASN A 219 5.71 0.51 -21.28
C ASN A 219 5.40 2.02 -21.35
N LYS A 220 6.18 2.73 -22.17
CA LYS A 220 6.04 4.17 -22.41
C LYS A 220 4.81 4.55 -23.21
N ASP A 221 4.14 3.61 -23.86
CA ASP A 221 2.95 3.89 -24.67
C ASP A 221 1.64 3.74 -23.88
N TYR A 222 1.72 3.33 -22.61
CA TYR A 222 0.56 3.10 -21.77
C TYR A 222 0.39 4.23 -20.74
N PRO A 223 -0.61 5.14 -20.90
CA PRO A 223 -0.74 6.36 -20.08
C PRO A 223 -0.78 6.09 -18.58
N THR A 224 -1.43 4.99 -18.19
CA THR A 224 -1.50 4.54 -16.80
C THR A 224 -0.12 4.32 -16.18
N ILE A 225 0.81 3.70 -16.91
CA ILE A 225 2.14 3.37 -16.42
C ILE A 225 3.06 4.59 -16.46
N GLN A 226 2.87 5.47 -17.45
CA GLN A 226 3.55 6.76 -17.47
C GLN A 226 3.28 7.58 -16.20
N ARG A 227 2.05 7.54 -15.66
CA ARG A 227 1.74 8.24 -14.40
C ARG A 227 2.54 7.77 -13.20
N ILE A 228 3.15 6.58 -13.25
CA ILE A 228 3.95 6.02 -12.16
C ILE A 228 5.46 6.14 -12.43
N PHE A 229 5.90 6.03 -13.67
CA PHE A 229 7.32 6.04 -14.01
C PHE A 229 7.82 7.30 -14.72
N SER A 230 6.95 8.05 -15.39
CA SER A 230 7.34 9.27 -16.09
C SER A 230 7.42 10.43 -15.11
N SER A 231 8.54 11.13 -15.15
CA SER A 231 8.76 12.41 -14.46
C SER A 231 7.81 13.53 -14.90
N ASP A 232 7.08 13.33 -16.01
CA ASP A 232 6.09 14.29 -16.50
C ASP A 232 4.90 14.45 -15.53
N TYR A 233 4.64 13.42 -14.72
CA TYR A 233 3.55 13.41 -13.74
C TYR A 233 4.08 13.71 -12.33
N PRO A 234 3.60 14.80 -11.68
CA PRO A 234 4.01 15.16 -10.32
C PRO A 234 3.83 14.01 -9.31
N GLU A 235 2.78 13.22 -9.46
CA GLU A 235 2.44 12.10 -8.56
C GLU A 235 3.28 10.82 -8.76
N SER A 236 4.09 10.75 -9.83
CA SER A 236 4.80 9.51 -10.23
C SER A 236 5.72 8.97 -9.15
N PHE A 237 6.48 9.85 -8.52
CA PHE A 237 7.40 9.50 -7.44
C PHE A 237 6.67 8.87 -6.25
N VAL A 238 5.57 9.48 -5.81
CA VAL A 238 4.77 9.03 -4.66
C VAL A 238 4.13 7.66 -4.96
N LEU A 239 3.53 7.51 -6.14
CA LEU A 239 2.96 6.24 -6.59
C LEU A 239 4.01 5.14 -6.65
N ARG A 240 5.20 5.44 -7.17
CA ARG A 240 6.29 4.49 -7.28
C ARG A 240 6.83 4.08 -5.91
N GLN A 241 7.01 5.03 -5.01
CA GLN A 241 7.51 4.79 -3.65
C GLN A 241 6.51 3.96 -2.81
N ALA A 242 5.21 4.20 -2.97
CA ALA A 242 4.17 3.37 -2.36
C ALA A 242 4.29 1.91 -2.83
N ILE A 243 4.44 1.67 -4.13
CA ILE A 243 4.60 0.32 -4.69
C ILE A 243 5.90 -0.34 -4.21
N MET A 244 7.00 0.39 -4.15
CA MET A 244 8.27 -0.11 -3.59
C MET A 244 8.12 -0.54 -2.13
N THR A 245 7.40 0.26 -1.34
CA THR A 245 7.15 -0.04 0.07
C THR A 245 6.24 -1.25 0.23
N GLN A 246 5.20 -1.36 -0.60
CA GLN A 246 4.31 -2.53 -0.64
C GLN A 246 5.07 -3.80 -1.06
N HIS A 247 5.96 -3.72 -2.06
CA HIS A 247 6.85 -4.82 -2.43
C HIS A 247 7.69 -5.28 -1.24
N ALA A 248 8.34 -4.34 -0.56
CA ALA A 248 9.17 -4.62 0.61
C ALA A 248 8.37 -5.33 1.70
N VAL A 249 7.17 -4.82 2.05
CA VAL A 249 6.28 -5.43 3.06
C VAL A 249 5.85 -6.84 2.69
N ILE A 250 5.50 -7.09 1.42
CA ILE A 250 5.03 -8.40 0.96
C ILE A 250 6.15 -9.43 0.94
N TYR A 251 7.31 -9.06 0.40
CA TYR A 251 8.48 -9.94 0.33
C TYR A 251 9.37 -9.85 1.58
N THR A 252 8.89 -9.21 2.65
CA THR A 252 9.55 -9.23 3.95
C THR A 252 9.66 -10.68 4.42
N HIS A 253 10.87 -11.05 4.81
CA HIS A 253 11.19 -12.37 5.30
C HIS A 253 10.89 -12.44 6.80
N GLY A 254 10.27 -13.51 7.29
CA GLY A 254 10.06 -13.67 8.72
C GLY A 254 9.70 -15.10 9.14
N PRO A 255 10.06 -15.51 10.38
CA PRO A 255 10.02 -16.90 10.82
C PRO A 255 8.62 -17.54 10.80
N ASN A 256 7.56 -16.73 10.92
CA ASN A 256 6.16 -17.19 10.89
C ASN A 256 5.38 -16.74 9.64
N LYS A 257 6.04 -16.00 8.72
CA LYS A 257 5.40 -15.33 7.56
C LYS A 257 5.83 -15.94 6.23
N SER A 258 7.04 -16.49 6.22
CA SER A 258 7.69 -17.01 5.03
C SER A 258 7.92 -18.51 5.15
N LYS A 259 7.48 -19.27 4.15
CA LYS A 259 7.82 -20.68 3.99
C LYS A 259 8.95 -20.79 2.97
N TYR A 260 10.05 -21.41 3.36
CA TYR A 260 11.18 -21.70 2.48
C TYR A 260 11.19 -23.17 2.07
N GLY A 261 11.72 -23.45 0.89
CA GLY A 261 11.92 -24.82 0.45
C GLY A 261 12.65 -24.90 -0.88
N ALA A 262 12.85 -26.11 -1.35
CA ALA A 262 13.48 -26.38 -2.64
C ALA A 262 12.60 -27.30 -3.48
N ILE A 263 12.58 -27.05 -4.78
CA ILE A 263 11.88 -27.82 -5.82
C ILE A 263 12.92 -28.70 -6.49
N SER A 264 12.77 -30.02 -6.35
CA SER A 264 13.71 -30.98 -6.95
C SER A 264 13.16 -31.59 -8.24
N ALA A 265 11.83 -31.57 -8.41
CA ALA A 265 11.14 -32.05 -9.60
C ALA A 265 9.97 -31.13 -9.99
N PRO A 266 9.52 -31.16 -11.26
CA PRO A 266 8.37 -30.36 -11.71
C PRO A 266 7.09 -30.58 -10.89
N ALA A 267 6.87 -31.80 -10.38
CA ALA A 267 5.71 -32.11 -9.52
C ALA A 267 5.68 -31.26 -8.25
N ASP A 268 6.84 -30.98 -7.64
CA ASP A 268 6.92 -30.17 -6.41
C ASP A 268 6.53 -28.70 -6.71
N PHE A 269 6.85 -28.18 -7.89
CA PHE A 269 6.42 -26.85 -8.32
C PHE A 269 4.91 -26.78 -8.47
N PHE A 270 4.29 -27.77 -9.14
CA PHE A 270 2.84 -27.80 -9.28
C PHE A 270 2.14 -27.95 -7.92
N GLU A 271 2.65 -28.78 -7.02
CA GLU A 271 2.11 -28.88 -5.66
C GLU A 271 2.22 -27.55 -4.90
N LEU A 272 3.36 -26.85 -5.02
CA LEU A 272 3.60 -25.56 -4.37
C LEU A 272 2.54 -24.51 -4.75
N ILE A 273 2.11 -24.47 -6.01
CA ILE A 273 1.09 -23.54 -6.50
C ILE A 273 -0.32 -24.14 -6.52
N HIS A 274 -0.56 -25.20 -5.76
CA HIS A 274 -1.85 -25.90 -5.66
C HIS A 274 -2.40 -26.38 -7.01
N HIS A 275 -1.53 -26.88 -7.87
CA HIS A 275 -1.79 -27.31 -9.24
C HIS A 275 -2.45 -26.21 -10.10
N GLY A 276 -2.20 -24.94 -9.77
CA GLY A 276 -2.82 -23.80 -10.44
C GLY A 276 -4.35 -23.79 -10.31
N ARG A 277 -4.87 -24.29 -9.19
CA ARG A 277 -6.31 -24.37 -8.94
C ARG A 277 -6.70 -23.81 -7.57
N ARG A 278 -7.87 -23.19 -7.53
CA ARG A 278 -8.54 -22.74 -6.30
C ARG A 278 -9.95 -23.31 -6.28
N GLN A 279 -10.28 -24.06 -5.23
CA GLN A 279 -11.57 -24.75 -5.10
C GLN A 279 -11.92 -25.64 -6.31
N GLY A 280 -10.89 -26.21 -6.96
CA GLY A 280 -11.04 -27.02 -8.17
C GLY A 280 -11.09 -26.24 -9.49
N ASN A 281 -11.27 -24.91 -9.45
CA ASN A 281 -11.26 -24.06 -10.63
C ASN A 281 -9.83 -23.62 -10.99
N PRO A 282 -9.49 -23.50 -12.28
CA PRO A 282 -8.21 -22.95 -12.70
C PRO A 282 -8.04 -21.51 -12.24
N VAL A 283 -6.81 -21.13 -11.88
CA VAL A 283 -6.43 -19.75 -11.59
C VAL A 283 -5.31 -19.28 -12.51
N LEU A 284 -5.20 -17.96 -12.62
CA LEU A 284 -4.16 -17.30 -13.38
C LEU A 284 -3.18 -16.65 -12.41
N PHE A 285 -1.90 -16.58 -12.75
CA PHE A 285 -0.87 -15.92 -11.96
C PHE A 285 -0.25 -14.77 -12.73
N THR A 286 -0.02 -13.64 -12.06
CA THR A 286 0.74 -12.52 -12.61
C THR A 286 2.20 -12.65 -12.17
N TYR A 287 3.16 -12.51 -13.09
CA TYR A 287 4.56 -12.71 -12.77
C TYR A 287 5.53 -11.68 -13.35
N VAL A 288 6.69 -11.56 -12.71
CA VAL A 288 7.87 -10.82 -13.18
C VAL A 288 9.12 -11.64 -12.95
N ILE A 289 10.05 -11.61 -13.91
CA ILE A 289 11.40 -12.15 -13.78
C ILE A 289 12.38 -10.97 -13.73
N THR A 290 13.15 -10.92 -12.65
CA THR A 290 14.26 -9.97 -12.47
C THR A 290 15.58 -10.75 -12.40
N GLN A 291 16.71 -10.05 -12.23
CA GLN A 291 17.99 -10.72 -11.98
C GLN A 291 17.99 -11.53 -10.67
N ASN A 292 17.07 -11.21 -9.76
CA ASN A 292 16.96 -11.85 -8.46
C ASN A 292 15.98 -13.04 -8.45
N GLY A 293 15.35 -13.38 -9.58
CA GLY A 293 14.45 -14.53 -9.67
C GLY A 293 13.09 -14.21 -10.25
N TRP A 294 12.16 -15.15 -10.05
CA TRP A 294 10.80 -15.14 -10.55
C TRP A 294 9.81 -14.87 -9.42
N TYR A 295 9.13 -13.74 -9.50
CA TYR A 295 8.19 -13.23 -8.52
C TYR A 295 6.78 -13.33 -9.08
N PHE A 296 5.84 -13.89 -8.33
CA PHE A 296 4.45 -14.01 -8.80
C PHE A 296 3.43 -14.16 -7.69
N SER A 297 2.17 -13.91 -8.04
CA SER A 297 0.99 -14.15 -7.19
C SER A 297 -0.25 -14.38 -8.05
N GLU A 298 -1.34 -14.86 -7.45
CA GLU A 298 -2.59 -15.11 -8.18
C GLU A 298 -3.20 -13.81 -8.75
N THR A 299 -3.56 -13.81 -10.03
CA THR A 299 -4.26 -12.73 -10.74
C THR A 299 -5.69 -12.60 -10.21
N GLY A 300 -6.17 -11.39 -9.97
CA GLY A 300 -7.53 -11.16 -9.45
C GLY A 300 -7.76 -11.57 -7.99
N ALA A 301 -6.75 -12.05 -7.25
CA ALA A 301 -6.83 -12.26 -5.80
C ALA A 301 -7.29 -11.01 -5.06
N THR A 302 -8.26 -11.17 -4.14
CA THR A 302 -8.97 -10.08 -3.46
C THR A 302 -8.02 -9.10 -2.76
N PHE A 303 -6.98 -9.60 -2.11
CA PHE A 303 -5.93 -8.81 -1.43
C PHE A 303 -5.11 -7.88 -2.35
N PHE A 304 -5.01 -8.20 -3.64
CA PHE A 304 -4.19 -7.47 -4.60
C PHE A 304 -5.05 -6.71 -5.63
N LYS A 305 -6.37 -6.60 -5.43
CA LYS A 305 -7.29 -5.97 -6.39
C LYS A 305 -7.12 -4.45 -6.43
N ASP A 306 -6.76 -3.84 -5.29
CA ASP A 306 -6.64 -2.39 -5.16
C ASP A 306 -5.20 -1.88 -5.42
N MET A 307 -4.26 -2.76 -5.79
CA MET A 307 -2.87 -2.38 -6.08
C MET A 307 -2.71 -1.85 -7.51
N LEU A 308 -1.99 -0.73 -7.65
CA LEU A 308 -1.81 0.03 -8.90
C LEU A 308 -1.34 -0.83 -10.09
N SER A 309 -0.47 -1.82 -9.87
CA SER A 309 -0.17 -2.87 -10.84
C SER A 309 0.56 -4.03 -10.15
N LYS A 310 0.09 -5.27 -10.33
CA LYS A 310 0.74 -6.46 -9.76
C LYS A 310 2.12 -6.73 -10.37
N HIS A 311 2.33 -6.44 -11.65
CA HIS A 311 3.66 -6.52 -12.27
C HIS A 311 4.63 -5.54 -11.59
N MET A 312 4.17 -4.33 -11.32
CA MET A 312 4.99 -3.32 -10.64
C MET A 312 5.27 -3.70 -9.20
N LEU A 313 4.27 -4.24 -8.51
CA LEU A 313 4.47 -4.77 -7.17
C LEU A 313 5.54 -5.85 -7.16
N HIS A 314 5.46 -6.85 -8.03
CA HIS A 314 6.42 -7.95 -8.07
C HIS A 314 7.83 -7.51 -8.49
N SER A 315 7.94 -6.46 -9.30
CA SER A 315 9.22 -5.88 -9.70
C SER A 315 9.82 -4.89 -8.69
N GLY A 316 9.10 -4.53 -7.62
CA GLY A 316 9.49 -3.43 -6.74
C GLY A 316 9.54 -2.09 -7.49
N ALA A 317 8.61 -1.91 -8.42
CA ALA A 317 8.55 -0.79 -9.36
C ALA A 317 9.89 -0.52 -10.07
N ALA A 318 10.62 -1.56 -10.48
CA ALA A 318 11.85 -1.42 -11.23
C ALA A 318 11.59 -0.73 -12.58
N PHE A 319 12.49 0.16 -13.02
CA PHE A 319 12.38 0.82 -14.33
C PHE A 319 12.50 -0.17 -15.51
N SER A 320 13.07 -1.34 -15.26
CA SER A 320 13.12 -2.41 -16.24
C SER A 320 13.16 -3.77 -15.55
N VAL A 321 12.70 -4.81 -16.26
CA VAL A 321 12.70 -6.21 -15.80
C VAL A 321 13.22 -7.09 -16.93
N LEU A 322 13.58 -8.34 -16.65
CA LEU A 322 14.02 -9.28 -17.69
C LEU A 322 12.85 -9.87 -18.47
N TYR A 323 11.74 -10.15 -17.78
CA TYR A 323 10.50 -10.59 -18.40
C TYR A 323 9.30 -10.39 -17.48
N ALA A 324 8.09 -10.37 -18.02
CA ALA A 324 6.85 -10.23 -17.28
C ALA A 324 5.66 -10.71 -18.11
N GLY A 325 4.63 -11.21 -17.44
CA GLY A 325 3.41 -11.69 -18.09
C GLY A 325 2.46 -12.33 -17.11
N GLU A 326 1.65 -13.26 -17.60
CA GLU A 326 0.78 -14.13 -16.82
C GLU A 326 1.06 -15.61 -17.14
N PHE A 327 0.68 -16.50 -16.23
CA PHE A 327 0.78 -17.94 -16.47
C PHE A 327 -0.35 -18.71 -15.79
N ARG A 328 -0.61 -19.91 -16.30
CA ARG A 328 -1.59 -20.87 -15.77
C ARG A 328 -1.07 -22.29 -15.90
N VAL A 329 -1.72 -23.19 -15.18
CA VAL A 329 -1.52 -24.64 -15.33
C VAL A 329 -2.65 -25.20 -16.19
N ASP A 330 -2.29 -25.95 -17.22
CA ASP A 330 -3.23 -26.71 -18.04
C ASP A 330 -3.16 -28.19 -17.66
N ASP A 331 -4.20 -28.66 -16.98
CA ASP A 331 -4.38 -30.07 -16.65
C ASP A 331 -5.47 -30.64 -17.56
N HIS A 332 -5.08 -31.19 -18.71
CA HIS A 332 -6.00 -32.06 -19.45
C HIS A 332 -6.24 -33.30 -18.59
N LEU A 333 -7.52 -33.71 -18.42
CA LEU A 333 -8.00 -34.73 -17.46
C LEU A 333 -7.24 -36.10 -17.44
N PHE A 334 -6.32 -36.34 -18.36
CA PHE A 334 -5.49 -37.56 -18.47
C PHE A 334 -4.03 -37.29 -18.91
N GLY A 335 -3.57 -36.04 -18.93
CA GLY A 335 -2.22 -35.65 -19.36
C GLY A 335 -1.31 -35.21 -18.21
N GLU A 336 -0.01 -35.16 -18.44
CA GLU A 336 0.93 -34.52 -17.52
C GLU A 336 0.65 -33.00 -17.45
N PRO A 337 0.73 -32.38 -16.25
CA PRO A 337 0.45 -30.96 -16.07
C PRO A 337 1.39 -30.11 -16.93
N LYS A 338 0.82 -29.14 -17.64
CA LYS A 338 1.56 -28.25 -18.55
C LYS A 338 1.53 -26.81 -18.04
N LEU A 339 2.70 -26.17 -17.93
CA LEU A 339 2.81 -24.75 -17.65
C LEU A 339 2.58 -23.96 -18.94
N VAL A 340 1.52 -23.14 -18.99
CA VAL A 340 1.28 -22.20 -20.08
C VAL A 340 1.62 -20.81 -19.59
N ILE A 341 2.63 -20.18 -20.19
CA ILE A 341 3.17 -18.88 -19.78
C ILE A 341 3.14 -17.90 -20.95
N ASP A 342 2.85 -16.63 -20.69
CA ASP A 342 2.77 -15.62 -21.75
C ASP A 342 3.62 -14.38 -21.44
N ASN A 343 3.59 -13.42 -22.37
CA ASN A 343 4.18 -12.09 -22.26
C ASN A 343 3.14 -10.99 -22.06
N ASP A 344 1.96 -11.32 -21.51
CA ASP A 344 0.87 -10.37 -21.30
C ASP A 344 1.13 -9.50 -20.05
N SER A 345 1.96 -8.48 -20.23
CA SER A 345 2.20 -7.46 -19.22
C SER A 345 1.92 -6.07 -19.78
N GLY A 346 0.87 -5.42 -19.25
CA GLY A 346 0.61 -4.01 -19.54
C GLY A 346 1.72 -3.07 -19.06
N THR A 347 2.48 -3.48 -18.03
CA THR A 347 3.56 -2.70 -17.44
C THR A 347 4.88 -2.78 -18.20
N TYR A 348 5.38 -3.98 -18.56
CA TYR A 348 6.73 -4.13 -19.14
C TYR A 348 6.73 -4.66 -20.57
N ALA A 349 5.61 -5.20 -21.05
CA ALA A 349 5.36 -5.56 -22.44
C ALA A 349 6.54 -6.26 -23.17
N PRO A 350 7.14 -7.34 -22.65
CA PRO A 350 8.28 -7.97 -23.33
C PRO A 350 7.88 -8.60 -24.67
N PRO A 351 8.81 -8.66 -25.63
CA PRO A 351 8.50 -9.01 -27.01
C PRO A 351 8.39 -10.54 -27.19
N LYS A 352 7.63 -10.95 -28.23
CA LYS A 352 7.31 -12.37 -28.50
C LYS A 352 8.54 -13.20 -28.90
N GLU A 353 9.56 -12.55 -29.43
CA GLU A 353 10.79 -13.17 -29.93
C GLU A 353 11.58 -13.86 -28.81
N ASP A 354 11.33 -13.48 -27.55
CA ASP A 354 11.98 -14.05 -26.37
C ASP A 354 11.19 -15.19 -25.72
N LEU A 355 9.96 -15.49 -26.17
CA LEU A 355 9.17 -16.62 -25.66
C LEU A 355 9.93 -17.97 -25.70
N PRO A 356 10.68 -18.32 -26.77
CA PRO A 356 11.49 -19.55 -26.76
C PRO A 356 12.61 -19.55 -25.70
N ARG A 357 13.15 -18.37 -25.37
CA ARG A 357 14.17 -18.23 -24.32
C ARG A 357 13.56 -18.41 -22.93
N LEU A 358 12.33 -17.93 -22.75
CA LEU A 358 11.55 -18.16 -21.54
C LEU A 358 11.26 -19.65 -21.33
N VAL A 359 10.85 -20.38 -22.38
CA VAL A 359 10.69 -21.84 -22.32
C VAL A 359 11.99 -22.52 -21.90
N ALA A 360 13.10 -22.18 -22.56
CA ALA A 360 14.40 -22.76 -22.24
C ALA A 360 14.86 -22.46 -20.80
N LEU A 361 14.54 -21.27 -20.27
CA LEU A 361 14.81 -20.92 -18.87
C LEU A 361 13.98 -21.79 -17.91
N MET A 362 12.70 -22.03 -18.21
CA MET A 362 11.84 -22.87 -17.37
C MET A 362 12.27 -24.34 -17.43
N GLU A 363 12.58 -24.87 -18.62
CA GLU A 363 13.08 -26.25 -18.79
C GLU A 363 14.45 -26.46 -18.13
N ASN A 364 15.30 -25.44 -18.11
CA ASN A 364 16.58 -25.46 -17.41
C ASN A 364 16.39 -25.65 -15.89
N ASN A 365 15.37 -25.00 -15.33
CA ASN A 365 15.11 -24.99 -13.89
C ASN A 365 14.22 -26.16 -13.46
N PHE A 366 13.35 -26.64 -14.35
CA PHE A 366 12.43 -27.74 -14.10
C PHE A 366 12.57 -28.79 -15.21
N PRO A 367 13.66 -29.60 -15.21
CA PRO A 367 13.89 -30.59 -16.26
C PRO A 367 12.71 -31.57 -16.38
N GLY A 368 12.20 -31.72 -17.61
CA GLY A 368 11.04 -32.58 -17.89
C GLY A 368 9.68 -31.92 -17.67
N MET A 369 9.61 -30.65 -17.27
CA MET A 369 8.36 -29.91 -17.23
C MET A 369 7.85 -29.61 -18.64
N ALA A 370 6.58 -29.91 -18.92
CA ALA A 370 5.94 -29.46 -20.15
C ALA A 370 5.66 -27.96 -20.05
N VAL A 371 6.29 -27.16 -20.93
CA VAL A 371 6.13 -25.69 -20.96
C VAL A 371 5.70 -25.24 -22.34
N GLU A 372 4.67 -24.40 -22.39
CA GLU A 372 4.21 -23.74 -23.59
C GLU A 372 4.23 -22.23 -23.37
N ALA A 373 4.94 -21.51 -24.24
CA ALA A 373 4.97 -20.06 -24.21
C ALA A 373 4.09 -19.48 -25.33
N VAL A 374 3.17 -18.59 -24.96
CA VAL A 374 2.15 -18.05 -25.86
C VAL A 374 2.27 -16.52 -25.92
N ASP A 375 2.10 -15.94 -27.10
CA ASP A 375 2.07 -14.48 -27.23
C ASP A 375 0.74 -13.88 -26.75
N ARG A 376 0.78 -12.68 -26.18
CA ARG A 376 -0.36 -11.94 -25.66
C ARG A 376 -1.47 -11.70 -26.70
N GLU A 377 -1.14 -11.71 -27.99
CA GLU A 377 -2.12 -11.54 -29.09
C GLU A 377 -2.82 -12.87 -29.46
N ASN A 378 -2.46 -13.98 -28.83
CA ASN A 378 -3.08 -15.27 -29.08
C ASN A 378 -4.55 -15.27 -28.62
N GLN A 379 -5.46 -15.44 -29.59
CA GLN A 379 -6.90 -15.37 -29.37
C GLN A 379 -7.43 -16.45 -28.42
N GLU A 380 -6.84 -17.65 -28.41
CA GLU A 380 -7.26 -18.74 -27.53
C GLU A 380 -6.84 -18.47 -26.08
N SER A 381 -5.60 -18.02 -25.88
CA SER A 381 -5.12 -17.60 -24.56
C SER A 381 -5.96 -16.48 -23.96
N GLN A 382 -6.31 -15.46 -24.77
CA GLN A 382 -7.19 -14.36 -24.33
C GLN A 382 -8.59 -14.83 -23.95
N ARG A 383 -9.16 -15.82 -24.66
CA ARG A 383 -10.46 -16.41 -24.32
C ARG A 383 -10.40 -17.13 -22.98
N ILE A 384 -9.40 -17.99 -22.79
CA ILE A 384 -9.21 -18.76 -21.54
C ILE A 384 -8.97 -17.81 -20.36
N ARG A 385 -8.13 -16.78 -20.55
CA ARG A 385 -7.91 -15.72 -19.55
C ARG A 385 -9.23 -15.09 -19.11
N LYS A 386 -10.09 -14.72 -20.06
CA LYS A 386 -11.40 -14.12 -19.78
C LYS A 386 -12.32 -15.09 -19.06
N GLU A 387 -12.34 -16.36 -19.45
CA GLU A 387 -13.15 -17.41 -18.79
C GLU A 387 -12.73 -17.63 -17.33
N ILE A 388 -11.43 -17.63 -17.04
CA ILE A 388 -10.91 -17.77 -15.67
C ILE A 388 -11.32 -16.57 -14.80
N LEU A 389 -11.27 -15.34 -15.34
CA LEU A 389 -11.53 -14.12 -14.59
C LEU A 389 -13.03 -13.79 -14.40
N GLU A 390 -13.91 -14.27 -15.27
CA GLU A 390 -15.36 -13.96 -15.23
C GLU A 390 -16.22 -14.89 -14.33
N ASP A 391 -15.60 -15.79 -13.56
CA ASP A 391 -16.22 -16.62 -12.50
C ASP A 391 -17.55 -17.30 -12.92
N LYS A 392 -17.56 -18.00 -14.07
CA LYS A 392 -18.69 -18.89 -14.43
C LYS A 392 -18.36 -20.33 -14.03
N PRO A 393 -19.23 -21.02 -13.26
CA PRO A 393 -19.03 -22.42 -12.95
C PRO A 393 -19.05 -23.24 -14.25
N LEU A 394 -17.94 -23.94 -14.52
CA LEU A 394 -17.83 -24.91 -15.61
C LEU A 394 -18.81 -26.07 -15.37
N ALA A 395 -20.01 -25.96 -15.93
CA ALA A 395 -20.79 -27.14 -16.26
C ALA A 395 -20.02 -27.90 -17.36
N ILE A 396 -19.28 -28.93 -16.96
CA ILE A 396 -18.59 -29.88 -17.84
C ILE A 396 -19.56 -30.34 -18.94
N SER A 397 -19.40 -29.82 -20.15
CA SER A 397 -20.10 -30.27 -21.34
C SER A 397 -19.10 -31.06 -22.17
N PHE A 398 -19.03 -32.37 -21.93
CA PHE A 398 -18.43 -33.31 -22.88
C PHE A 398 -19.29 -33.30 -24.15
N PHE A 399 -18.77 -32.82 -25.27
CA PHE A 399 -19.27 -33.19 -26.58
C PHE A 399 -18.11 -33.67 -27.45
N LEU A 400 -18.12 -34.99 -27.70
CA LEU A 400 -17.32 -35.62 -28.73
C LEU A 400 -17.71 -35.05 -30.09
N ALA A 401 -16.68 -34.76 -30.89
CA ALA A 401 -16.75 -34.32 -32.26
C ALA A 401 -17.53 -35.30 -33.15
N LEU A 402 -18.44 -34.76 -33.99
CA LEU A 402 -18.80 -35.33 -35.30
C LEU A 402 -19.09 -34.20 -36.30
N ASP A 403 -18.14 -34.02 -37.22
CA ASP A 403 -18.19 -33.62 -38.63
C ASP A 403 -19.28 -32.70 -39.24
N SER A 404 -18.75 -31.64 -39.88
CA SER A 404 -19.07 -31.10 -41.23
C SER A 404 -19.99 -29.86 -41.37
N PRO A 405 -19.68 -28.91 -42.32
CA PRO A 405 -20.21 -27.54 -42.33
C PRO A 405 -21.23 -27.28 -43.45
N ALA A 406 -22.29 -26.50 -43.19
CA ALA A 406 -22.98 -25.66 -44.18
C ALA A 406 -24.09 -24.79 -43.55
N ASP A 407 -24.21 -23.59 -44.12
CA ASP A 407 -25.37 -22.69 -44.18
C ASP A 407 -25.66 -21.64 -43.07
N LEU A 408 -25.12 -20.47 -43.39
CA LEU A 408 -25.55 -19.08 -43.16
C LEU A 408 -27.05 -18.78 -42.89
N LYS A 409 -27.22 -17.76 -42.03
CA LYS A 409 -28.24 -16.66 -42.00
C LYS A 409 -29.69 -16.99 -41.59
N LEU A 410 -30.18 -16.36 -40.51
CA LEU A 410 -31.04 -15.14 -40.58
C LEU A 410 -31.37 -14.54 -39.18
N ASN A 411 -31.71 -13.25 -39.21
CA ASN A 411 -31.84 -12.23 -38.16
C ASN A 411 -32.92 -12.38 -37.08
N CYS A 412 -32.66 -11.65 -35.98
CA CYS A 412 -33.55 -10.86 -35.10
C CYS A 412 -35.08 -11.11 -35.12
N ALA A 413 -35.64 -11.33 -33.91
CA ALA A 413 -36.50 -10.38 -33.20
C ALA A 413 -37.57 -11.06 -32.32
N LEU A 414 -37.92 -10.36 -31.23
CA LEU A 414 -39.17 -10.42 -30.45
C LEU A 414 -39.32 -11.53 -29.41
N GLY A 415 -39.44 -11.08 -28.16
CA GLY A 415 -39.76 -11.91 -27.02
C GLY A 415 -41.19 -12.43 -27.02
N ARG A 416 -41.39 -13.51 -26.27
CA ARG A 416 -42.58 -13.80 -25.46
C ARG A 416 -42.32 -15.05 -24.62
N LYS A 417 -42.79 -14.99 -23.37
CA LYS A 417 -42.99 -16.15 -22.49
C LYS A 417 -43.73 -17.26 -23.24
N VAL A 418 -43.18 -18.48 -23.21
CA VAL A 418 -43.94 -19.71 -23.38
C VAL A 418 -43.44 -20.74 -22.36
N SER A 419 -44.35 -21.10 -21.45
CA SER A 419 -44.30 -22.31 -20.65
C SER A 419 -44.46 -23.52 -21.56
N ARG A 420 -43.58 -24.53 -21.46
CA ARG A 420 -43.93 -25.94 -21.68
C ARG A 420 -42.83 -26.88 -21.18
N SER A 421 -43.31 -27.86 -20.42
CA SER A 421 -42.61 -28.97 -19.78
C SER A 421 -41.89 -29.90 -20.77
N PHE A 422 -40.72 -30.41 -20.38
CA PHE A 422 -40.21 -31.69 -20.84
C PHE A 422 -39.79 -32.53 -19.63
N HIS A 423 -40.41 -33.70 -19.50
CA HIS A 423 -39.97 -34.78 -18.62
C HIS A 423 -38.74 -35.44 -19.25
N VAL A 424 -37.68 -35.63 -18.48
CA VAL A 424 -36.68 -36.68 -18.72
C VAL A 424 -36.60 -37.55 -17.49
N VAL A 425 -36.96 -38.81 -17.69
CA VAL A 425 -36.91 -39.91 -16.74
C VAL A 425 -35.45 -40.33 -16.61
N ILE A 426 -34.90 -40.31 -15.39
CA ILE A 426 -33.67 -41.03 -15.05
C ILE A 426 -34.03 -42.06 -13.98
N GLY A 427 -33.82 -43.33 -14.34
CA GLY A 427 -34.06 -44.50 -13.53
C GLY A 427 -33.13 -44.56 -12.32
N ILE A 428 -33.73 -44.97 -11.21
CA ILE A 428 -33.15 -45.19 -9.89
C ILE A 428 -32.40 -46.53 -9.89
N VAL A 429 -31.20 -46.56 -9.31
CA VAL A 429 -30.62 -47.76 -8.69
C VAL A 429 -30.59 -47.55 -7.18
N ASN A 430 -31.13 -48.55 -6.48
CA ASN A 430 -31.47 -48.59 -5.06
C ASN A 430 -30.29 -48.40 -4.08
N VAL A 431 -30.56 -47.68 -2.99
CA VAL A 431 -30.04 -48.00 -1.65
C VAL A 431 -31.20 -47.92 -0.65
N VAL A 432 -31.27 -48.94 0.20
CA VAL A 432 -32.33 -49.34 1.14
C VAL A 432 -32.57 -48.31 2.27
N PRO A 433 -33.81 -48.15 2.79
CA PRO A 433 -34.13 -47.17 3.83
C PRO A 433 -34.07 -47.76 5.25
N VAL A 434 -33.79 -46.90 6.24
CA VAL A 434 -34.07 -47.14 7.67
C VAL A 434 -35.08 -46.08 8.13
N SER A 435 -36.17 -46.54 8.73
CA SER A 435 -37.33 -45.78 9.21
C SER A 435 -37.05 -44.86 10.40
N PRO A 436 -37.95 -43.90 10.67
CA PRO A 436 -38.38 -43.65 12.04
C PRO A 436 -39.89 -43.77 12.23
N THR A 437 -40.26 -44.36 13.37
CA THR A 437 -41.60 -44.55 13.88
C THR A 437 -42.17 -43.28 14.52
N SER A 438 -43.49 -43.16 14.33
CA SER A 438 -44.48 -42.23 14.88
C SER A 438 -44.52 -42.05 16.40
N PHE A 439 -45.01 -40.88 16.87
CA PHE A 439 -46.10 -40.81 17.86
C PHE A 439 -46.92 -39.50 17.76
N LEU A 440 -48.24 -39.67 17.89
CA LEU A 440 -49.40 -38.75 17.83
C LEU A 440 -49.48 -37.79 19.05
N VAL A 441 -49.83 -36.48 18.93
CA VAL A 441 -51.18 -35.79 19.02
C VAL A 441 -51.83 -35.88 20.43
N PRO A 442 -52.64 -34.93 21.01
CA PRO A 442 -53.40 -33.77 20.45
C PRO A 442 -53.31 -32.41 21.23
N ALA A 443 -53.56 -31.25 20.59
CA ALA A 443 -54.84 -30.48 20.45
C ALA A 443 -55.35 -29.80 21.75
N THR A 444 -55.76 -28.52 21.78
CA THR A 444 -56.89 -27.94 21.04
C THR A 444 -57.00 -26.41 21.23
N PHE A 445 -57.45 -25.71 20.16
CA PHE A 445 -58.38 -24.54 20.09
C PHE A 445 -58.06 -23.23 20.85
N ARG A 446 -58.30 -22.02 20.31
CA ARG A 446 -59.55 -21.50 19.73
C ARG A 446 -59.32 -20.14 19.02
N CYS A 447 -60.07 -19.93 17.94
CA CYS A 447 -60.20 -18.68 17.17
C CYS A 447 -61.11 -17.65 17.89
N GLY A 448 -60.86 -16.34 17.70
CA GLY A 448 -61.73 -15.27 18.17
C GLY A 448 -61.52 -13.94 17.42
N ARG A 449 -62.45 -13.62 16.51
CA ARG A 449 -62.63 -12.34 15.82
C ARG A 449 -62.97 -11.21 16.81
N ALA A 450 -62.60 -9.96 16.49
CA ALA A 450 -63.57 -8.85 16.34
C ALA A 450 -62.89 -7.54 15.89
N ARG A 451 -63.38 -6.99 14.78
CA ARG A 451 -63.38 -5.54 14.48
C ARG A 451 -64.61 -4.94 15.17
N GLN A 452 -64.50 -3.77 15.79
CA GLN A 452 -65.50 -2.70 15.63
C GLN A 452 -65.01 -1.34 16.17
N SER A 453 -65.33 -0.34 15.37
CA SER A 453 -65.21 1.11 15.48
C SER A 453 -66.29 1.76 16.37
N PHE A 454 -65.99 2.88 17.04
CA PHE A 454 -66.61 4.22 16.85
C PHE A 454 -66.51 5.18 18.07
N ASN A 455 -66.14 6.44 17.74
CA ASN A 455 -66.60 7.76 18.21
C ASN A 455 -66.50 8.28 19.67
N TYR A 456 -65.73 9.38 19.77
CA TYR A 456 -66.06 10.73 20.25
C TYR A 456 -66.96 10.91 21.48
N LYS A 457 -66.41 11.59 22.51
CA LYS A 457 -67.06 12.74 23.14
C LYS A 457 -66.07 13.70 23.82
N SER A 458 -66.44 14.97 23.71
CA SER A 458 -65.82 16.24 24.09
C SER A 458 -65.67 16.50 25.59
N GLY A 459 -64.65 17.26 25.96
CA GLY A 459 -64.54 17.99 27.22
C GLY A 459 -63.71 19.27 27.03
N ILE A 460 -64.35 20.42 27.15
CA ILE A 460 -63.83 21.78 27.09
C ILE A 460 -63.39 22.20 28.50
N CYS A 461 -62.29 22.98 28.61
CA CYS A 461 -62.00 24.03 29.62
C CYS A 461 -60.60 24.60 29.29
N GLU A 462 -60.48 25.74 28.61
CA GLU A 462 -60.33 27.12 29.12
C GLU A 462 -58.99 27.43 29.85
N PHE A 463 -58.29 28.43 29.29
CA PHE A 463 -57.02 29.03 29.71
C PHE A 463 -57.15 29.85 31.02
N PRO A 464 -56.02 30.20 31.66
CA PRO A 464 -55.55 31.57 31.46
C PRO A 464 -54.02 31.71 31.28
N ALA A 465 -53.68 32.79 30.59
CA ALA A 465 -52.34 33.33 30.39
C ALA A 465 -51.90 34.25 31.55
N ALA A 466 -50.59 34.29 31.82
CA ALA A 466 -49.78 35.38 32.41
C ALA A 466 -48.42 34.77 32.81
N ALA A 467 -47.25 35.40 32.75
CA ALA A 467 -46.72 36.64 32.18
C ALA A 467 -45.18 36.53 32.34
N PRO A 468 -44.37 37.32 31.59
CA PRO A 468 -42.91 37.24 31.58
C PRO A 468 -42.25 38.23 32.56
N SER A 469 -40.90 38.19 32.61
CA SER A 469 -39.92 39.16 33.17
C SER A 469 -39.33 38.81 34.54
N PRO A 470 -38.20 39.42 35.01
CA PRO A 470 -37.33 40.42 34.36
C PRO A 470 -35.79 40.17 34.55
N PHE A 471 -34.96 40.74 33.67
CA PHE A 471 -33.64 41.24 34.09
C PHE A 471 -33.50 42.67 33.58
N SER A 472 -34.00 43.59 34.40
CA SER A 472 -33.84 45.03 34.27
C SER A 472 -32.54 45.47 34.95
N TYR A 473 -31.79 46.28 34.20
CA TYR A 473 -31.08 47.49 34.66
C TYR A 473 -31.12 47.78 36.17
N LEU A 474 -29.94 47.80 36.79
CA LEU A 474 -29.72 48.48 38.07
C LEU A 474 -28.82 49.70 37.84
N HIS A 475 -29.44 50.87 37.74
CA HIS A 475 -28.80 52.14 38.04
C HIS A 475 -28.94 52.39 39.55
N ARG A 476 -27.82 52.53 40.26
CA ARG A 476 -27.81 53.19 41.58
C ARG A 476 -26.59 54.11 41.68
N LYS A 477 -26.90 55.41 41.80
CA LYS A 477 -26.03 56.54 42.13
C LYS A 477 -25.48 56.45 43.56
N ILE A 478 -24.46 57.28 43.82
CA ILE A 478 -23.84 57.74 45.10
C ILE A 478 -22.37 57.23 45.14
N THR A 479 -21.29 58.04 45.17
CA THR A 479 -21.03 59.37 45.75
C THR A 479 -19.89 60.07 45.00
N MET A 480 -19.89 61.41 44.89
CA MET A 480 -18.69 62.18 44.55
C MET A 480 -17.67 62.08 45.69
N GLY A 481 -16.45 61.67 45.36
CA GLY A 481 -15.25 61.85 46.18
C GLY A 481 -14.14 62.34 45.28
N ASN A 482 -13.75 63.61 45.47
CA ASN A 482 -12.64 64.24 44.78
C ASN A 482 -11.32 63.72 45.38
N SER A 483 -10.49 63.03 44.61
CA SER A 483 -9.05 62.99 44.86
C SER A 483 -8.30 62.72 43.57
N SER A 484 -7.44 63.68 43.24
CA SER A 484 -6.55 63.77 42.09
C SER A 484 -5.57 62.60 41.95
N SER A 485 -5.21 62.36 40.68
CA SER A 485 -3.92 61.86 40.18
C SER A 485 -3.50 60.44 40.57
N THR A 486 -3.76 59.49 39.68
CA THR A 486 -2.76 58.90 38.76
C THR A 486 -3.52 58.07 37.73
N SER A 487 -3.52 58.51 36.47
CA SER A 487 -4.12 57.78 35.36
C SER A 487 -3.36 56.48 35.11
N SER A 488 -3.93 55.35 35.51
CA SER A 488 -3.52 54.03 35.04
C SER A 488 -4.77 53.13 34.94
N THR A 489 -5.31 53.04 33.73
CA THR A 489 -6.31 52.04 33.29
C THR A 489 -6.42 52.09 31.75
N PRO A 490 -6.63 50.96 31.01
CA PRO A 490 -6.07 49.62 31.19
C PRO A 490 -5.51 49.00 29.88
N ASP A 491 -4.48 48.15 29.97
CA ASP A 491 -4.01 47.22 28.93
C ASP A 491 -5.06 46.13 28.60
N LYS A 492 -6.14 46.48 27.89
CA LYS A 492 -7.20 45.50 27.53
C LYS A 492 -7.73 45.62 26.10
N THR A 493 -7.01 46.26 25.19
CA THR A 493 -7.38 46.29 23.77
C THR A 493 -6.58 45.25 23.00
N VAL A 494 -7.27 44.32 22.35
CA VAL A 494 -6.67 43.34 21.42
C VAL A 494 -7.02 43.72 19.98
N LEU A 495 -6.34 43.12 19.01
CA LEU A 495 -6.58 43.32 17.59
C LEU A 495 -7.42 42.16 17.03
N ASP A 496 -8.35 42.52 16.15
CA ASP A 496 -8.93 41.63 15.16
C ASP A 496 -8.21 41.85 13.83
N VAL A 497 -7.69 40.78 13.23
CA VAL A 497 -6.74 40.82 12.10
C VAL A 497 -7.24 39.96 10.95
N GLU A 498 -7.51 40.58 9.81
CA GLU A 498 -7.67 39.94 8.50
C GLU A 498 -6.32 40.00 7.76
N LEU A 499 -5.75 38.83 7.46
CA LEU A 499 -4.52 38.65 6.70
C LEU A 499 -4.84 37.98 5.37
N GLU A 500 -4.44 38.60 4.26
CA GLU A 500 -4.51 38.03 2.92
C GLU A 500 -3.10 37.78 2.40
N LEU A 501 -2.79 36.53 2.08
CA LEU A 501 -1.58 36.14 1.37
C LEU A 501 -1.87 36.22 -0.12
N VAL A 502 -1.32 37.24 -0.80
CA VAL A 502 -1.65 37.55 -2.19
C VAL A 502 -0.79 36.71 -3.12
N SER A 503 0.53 36.90 -3.08
CA SER A 503 1.48 36.21 -3.94
C SER A 503 2.90 36.29 -3.40
N ALA A 504 3.79 35.44 -3.88
CA ALA A 504 5.23 35.61 -3.72
C ALA A 504 5.91 35.68 -5.09
N LYS A 505 7.12 36.24 -5.13
CA LYS A 505 7.95 36.37 -6.34
C LYS A 505 9.41 36.11 -6.04
N ASP A 506 10.11 35.62 -7.06
CA ASP A 506 11.54 35.33 -7.02
C ASP A 506 11.93 34.41 -5.85
N ILE A 507 11.03 33.49 -5.47
CA ILE A 507 11.31 32.54 -4.40
C ILE A 507 12.46 31.62 -4.82
N ALA A 508 13.34 31.30 -3.87
CA ALA A 508 14.35 30.27 -4.10
C ALA A 508 13.68 28.97 -4.52
N ALA A 509 14.30 28.20 -5.42
CA ALA A 509 13.82 26.84 -5.67
C ALA A 509 14.20 25.92 -4.51
N GLY A 510 13.28 25.05 -4.11
CA GLY A 510 13.60 23.80 -3.41
C GLY A 510 14.38 22.89 -4.34
N ASP A 511 13.89 22.72 -5.57
CA ASP A 511 14.48 21.86 -6.61
C ASP A 511 15.72 22.44 -7.30
N TYR A 512 16.89 22.42 -6.65
CA TYR A 512 18.17 22.54 -7.36
C TYR A 512 18.70 21.14 -7.70
N PHE A 513 18.84 20.84 -9.00
CA PHE A 513 19.35 19.57 -9.54
C PHE A 513 18.46 18.33 -9.38
N ASP A 514 17.16 18.50 -9.14
CA ASP A 514 16.27 17.36 -9.25
C ASP A 514 15.96 17.03 -10.72
N MET A 515 15.95 15.74 -11.05
CA MET A 515 15.80 15.23 -12.44
C MET A 515 14.49 15.74 -13.07
N LYS A 516 13.51 16.11 -12.24
CA LYS A 516 12.19 16.70 -12.53
C LYS A 516 12.27 18.06 -13.23
N ALA A 517 13.15 18.97 -12.79
CA ALA A 517 13.33 20.30 -13.39
C ALA A 517 14.09 20.20 -14.73
N ALA A 518 15.17 19.42 -14.75
CA ALA A 518 16.02 19.25 -15.93
C ALA A 518 15.28 18.61 -17.13
N LEU A 519 14.35 17.68 -16.89
CA LEU A 519 13.58 16.99 -17.93
C LEU A 519 12.41 17.83 -18.50
N LYS A 520 11.85 18.77 -17.72
CA LYS A 520 10.75 19.66 -18.14
C LYS A 520 11.22 20.95 -18.86
N GLY A 521 12.53 21.11 -19.11
CA GLY A 521 13.09 22.31 -19.75
C GLY A 521 12.98 23.59 -18.91
N LYS A 522 12.65 23.47 -17.62
CA LYS A 522 12.60 24.58 -16.65
C LYS A 522 13.82 24.48 -15.73
N VAL A 523 14.51 25.59 -15.55
CA VAL A 523 15.76 25.62 -14.77
C VAL A 523 15.51 25.40 -13.26
N ALA A 524 14.28 25.62 -12.77
CA ALA A 524 13.75 25.08 -11.49
C ALA A 524 12.30 25.54 -11.19
N SER A 525 11.56 24.76 -10.40
CA SER A 525 10.18 24.97 -9.93
C SER A 525 10.07 24.69 -8.42
N SER A 526 8.97 25.09 -7.80
CA SER A 526 8.59 24.76 -6.42
C SER A 526 7.07 24.62 -6.34
N ASP A 527 6.59 23.76 -5.46
CA ASP A 527 5.21 23.52 -5.07
C ASP A 527 4.91 24.32 -3.78
N ALA A 528 4.99 25.65 -3.91
CA ALA A 528 5.10 26.55 -2.77
C ALA A 528 3.79 26.76 -2.00
N TYR A 529 3.86 26.69 -0.67
CA TYR A 529 2.83 27.13 0.25
C TYR A 529 3.40 27.97 1.41
N ALA A 530 2.54 28.71 2.10
CA ALA A 530 2.93 29.58 3.20
C ALA A 530 2.28 29.14 4.52
N LEU A 531 3.09 28.80 5.51
CA LEU A 531 2.69 28.54 6.89
C LEU A 531 2.69 29.84 7.71
N ILE A 532 1.60 30.08 8.44
CA ILE A 532 1.34 31.29 9.23
C ILE A 532 1.48 30.96 10.71
N GLU A 533 2.41 31.63 11.37
CA GLU A 533 2.59 31.57 12.81
C GLU A 533 2.30 32.93 13.44
N VAL A 534 1.45 32.97 14.46
CA VAL A 534 1.09 34.20 15.18
C VAL A 534 1.40 34.00 16.65
N GLY A 535 2.27 34.84 17.21
CA GLY A 535 2.63 34.76 18.64
C GLY A 535 3.29 33.44 19.03
N GLY A 536 4.07 32.83 18.12
CA GLY A 536 4.74 31.55 18.33
C GLY A 536 3.82 30.32 18.21
N GLN A 537 2.58 30.49 17.75
CA GLN A 537 1.65 29.40 17.48
C GLN A 537 1.42 29.26 15.98
N LYS A 538 1.64 28.06 15.43
CA LYS A 538 1.28 27.74 14.04
C LYS A 538 -0.24 27.71 13.93
N MET A 539 -0.81 28.65 13.18
CA MET A 539 -2.26 28.85 13.12
C MET A 539 -2.87 28.26 11.84
N ALA A 540 -2.30 28.59 10.68
CA ALA A 540 -2.90 28.29 9.38
C ALA A 540 -1.84 28.16 8.28
N TRP A 541 -2.23 27.68 7.11
CA TRP A 541 -1.40 27.66 5.91
C TRP A 541 -2.23 27.79 4.64
N THR A 542 -1.61 28.25 3.56
CA THR A 542 -2.24 28.35 2.24
C THR A 542 -2.27 26.99 1.54
N ARG A 543 -3.02 26.89 0.43
CA ARG A 543 -2.84 25.74 -0.48
C ARG A 543 -1.47 25.80 -1.17
N PRO A 544 -0.89 24.66 -1.57
CA PRO A 544 0.28 24.65 -2.43
C PRO A 544 -0.08 25.10 -3.84
N ILE A 545 0.76 25.95 -4.44
CA ILE A 545 0.67 26.32 -5.85
C ILE A 545 1.80 25.61 -6.58
N LEU A 546 1.42 24.66 -7.42
CA LEU A 546 2.36 23.73 -8.05
C LEU A 546 3.16 24.37 -9.19
N ASP A 547 4.38 23.87 -9.40
CA ASP A 547 5.25 24.14 -10.55
C ASP A 547 5.55 25.65 -10.82
N THR A 548 5.68 26.48 -9.77
CA THR A 548 5.90 27.94 -9.92
C THR A 548 6.85 28.58 -8.89
N ARG A 549 7.57 29.62 -9.32
CA ARG A 549 8.35 30.52 -8.44
C ARG A 549 7.65 31.86 -8.16
N GLU A 550 6.47 32.02 -8.74
CA GLU A 550 5.59 33.18 -8.53
C GLU A 550 4.21 32.68 -8.10
N PRO A 551 4.09 32.03 -6.94
CA PRO A 551 2.81 31.52 -6.48
C PRO A 551 1.84 32.67 -6.19
N VAL A 552 0.58 32.49 -6.58
CA VAL A 552 -0.51 33.43 -6.33
C VAL A 552 -1.61 32.69 -5.58
N TRP A 553 -1.77 33.00 -4.29
CA TRP A 553 -2.74 32.35 -3.42
C TRP A 553 -4.07 33.10 -3.39
N ASN A 554 -4.03 34.41 -3.09
CA ASN A 554 -5.21 35.23 -2.78
C ASN A 554 -6.08 34.60 -1.68
N GLU A 555 -5.44 34.11 -0.62
CA GLU A 555 -6.11 33.41 0.49
C GLU A 555 -6.17 34.28 1.74
N LYS A 556 -7.32 34.24 2.42
CA LYS A 556 -7.63 35.08 3.57
C LYS A 556 -7.75 34.28 4.85
N PHE A 557 -7.17 34.81 5.91
CA PHE A 557 -7.13 34.24 7.25
C PHE A 557 -7.55 35.30 8.26
N PHE A 558 -8.26 34.88 9.30
CA PHE A 558 -8.80 35.78 10.31
C PHE A 558 -8.38 35.35 11.71
N PHE A 559 -7.81 36.28 12.46
CA PHE A 559 -7.30 36.06 13.81
C PHE A 559 -7.87 37.09 14.76
N ARG A 560 -8.37 36.64 15.90
CA ARG A 560 -8.88 37.51 16.97
C ARG A 560 -8.06 37.33 18.24
N ASN A 561 -8.17 38.28 19.16
CA ASN A 561 -7.39 38.33 20.40
C ASN A 561 -5.88 38.44 20.16
N VAL A 562 -5.47 39.02 19.03
CA VAL A 562 -4.04 39.26 18.74
C VAL A 562 -3.58 40.44 19.60
N LYS A 563 -2.53 40.27 20.41
CA LYS A 563 -1.99 41.38 21.18
C LYS A 563 -1.30 42.37 20.23
N PRO A 564 -1.39 43.69 20.47
CA PRO A 564 -0.54 44.64 19.76
C PRO A 564 0.93 44.23 19.87
N ASP A 565 1.68 44.47 18.80
CA ASP A 565 3.11 44.14 18.72
C ASP A 565 3.44 42.64 18.69
N THR A 566 2.44 41.77 18.54
CA THR A 566 2.67 40.33 18.32
C THR A 566 3.40 40.11 16.99
N ILE A 567 4.44 39.27 17.01
CA ILE A 567 5.16 38.88 15.79
C ILE A 567 4.35 37.82 15.04
N CYS A 568 4.16 38.06 13.75
CA CYS A 568 3.59 37.12 12.79
C CYS A 568 4.72 36.63 11.87
N ASN A 569 5.06 35.35 11.97
CA ASN A 569 6.05 34.71 11.10
C ASN A 569 5.33 34.04 9.92
N LEU A 570 5.90 34.17 8.73
CA LEU A 570 5.47 33.49 7.52
C LEU A 570 6.63 32.62 7.05
N TYR A 571 6.40 31.30 7.00
CA TYR A 571 7.36 30.34 6.47
C TYR A 571 6.88 29.89 5.09
N LEU A 572 7.71 30.09 4.06
CA LEU A 572 7.45 29.54 2.73
C LEU A 572 8.15 28.18 2.65
N LEU A 573 7.38 27.19 2.25
CA LEU A 573 7.74 25.79 2.24
C LEU A 573 7.45 25.22 0.83
N ASP A 574 8.31 24.32 0.39
CA ASP A 574 8.10 23.49 -0.80
C ASP A 574 7.38 22.21 -0.34
N GLU A 575 6.20 21.92 -0.87
CA GLU A 575 5.47 20.70 -0.52
C GLU A 575 6.16 19.49 -1.19
N ASP A 576 6.93 18.73 -0.41
CA ASP A 576 7.73 17.61 -0.91
C ASP A 576 7.57 16.34 -0.06
N PHE A 577 7.68 15.19 -0.72
CA PHE A 577 7.46 13.88 -0.09
C PHE A 577 8.49 13.51 1.00
N ASP A 578 9.74 13.97 0.87
CA ASP A 578 10.80 13.69 1.84
C ASP A 578 10.85 14.71 3.00
N GLY A 579 9.81 15.55 3.09
CA GLY A 579 9.65 16.62 4.06
C GLY A 579 9.83 17.99 3.43
N ASP A 580 9.04 18.96 3.87
CA ASP A 580 8.95 20.26 3.22
C ASP A 580 10.25 21.07 3.28
N ASP A 581 10.77 21.42 2.11
CA ASP A 581 11.99 22.21 2.00
C ASP A 581 11.72 23.69 2.29
N ALA A 582 12.49 24.28 3.19
CA ALA A 582 12.33 25.70 3.52
C ALA A 582 12.76 26.60 2.35
N LEU A 583 11.80 27.20 1.66
CA LEU A 583 12.02 28.18 0.59
C LEU A 583 12.45 29.54 1.15
N GLY A 584 12.04 29.83 2.39
CA GLY A 584 12.49 30.97 3.17
C GLY A 584 11.45 31.39 4.19
N GLN A 585 11.73 32.47 4.90
CA GLN A 585 10.82 33.00 5.91
C GLN A 585 10.82 34.53 5.92
N THR A 586 9.74 35.11 6.42
CA THR A 586 9.65 36.53 6.72
C THR A 586 8.81 36.75 7.98
N GLN A 587 8.81 37.97 8.50
CA GLN A 587 8.02 38.32 9.66
C GLN A 587 7.50 39.75 9.56
N PHE A 588 6.35 40.00 10.17
CA PHE A 588 5.82 41.34 10.38
C PHE A 588 5.19 41.45 11.77
N THR A 589 5.02 42.67 12.25
CA THR A 589 4.43 42.94 13.56
C THR A 589 2.96 43.31 13.40
N ALA A 590 2.10 42.72 14.21
CA ALA A 590 0.67 43.06 14.24
C ALA A 590 0.47 44.48 14.79
N THR A 591 0.13 45.41 13.89
CA THR A 591 -0.20 46.80 14.21
C THR A 591 -1.65 47.10 13.85
N ASN A 592 -2.27 48.10 14.50
CA ASN A 592 -3.60 48.58 14.14
C ASN A 592 -3.55 49.34 12.80
N THR A 593 -4.37 48.95 11.82
CA THR A 593 -4.52 49.67 10.54
C THR A 593 -5.79 50.52 10.48
N GLU A 594 -6.47 50.71 11.61
CA GLU A 594 -7.74 51.45 11.73
C GLU A 594 -8.83 50.89 10.79
N GLY A 595 -8.79 49.58 10.52
CA GLY A 595 -9.71 48.91 9.60
C GLY A 595 -9.43 49.17 8.12
N SER A 596 -8.36 49.89 7.77
CA SER A 596 -7.93 50.10 6.39
C SER A 596 -7.05 48.94 5.92
N VAL A 597 -7.19 48.53 4.65
CA VAL A 597 -6.33 47.51 4.06
C VAL A 597 -4.95 48.13 3.81
N THR A 598 -3.92 47.54 4.41
CA THR A 598 -2.52 47.95 4.21
C THR A 598 -1.78 46.81 3.52
N THR A 599 -1.15 47.11 2.38
CA THR A 599 -0.36 46.14 1.62
C THR A 599 1.10 46.24 2.02
N PHE A 600 1.71 45.10 2.33
CA PHE A 600 3.12 44.97 2.65
C PHE A 600 3.83 44.09 1.62
N GLU A 601 4.95 44.58 1.11
CA GLU A 601 5.94 43.78 0.39
C GLU A 601 7.03 43.39 1.38
N LEU A 602 7.01 42.12 1.81
CA LEU A 602 7.91 41.60 2.82
C LEU A 602 9.05 40.81 2.17
N PRO A 603 10.33 41.16 2.41
CA PRO A 603 11.45 40.40 1.88
C PRO A 603 11.51 39.03 2.57
N ILE A 604 11.71 37.99 1.78
CA ILE A 604 11.91 36.61 2.25
C ILE A 604 13.41 36.39 2.43
N ALA A 605 13.80 35.78 3.55
CA ALA A 605 15.17 35.39 3.83
C ALA A 605 15.30 33.86 3.95
N ARG A 606 16.31 33.28 3.29
CA ARG A 606 16.71 31.88 3.44
C ARG A 606 18.18 31.83 3.81
N ASN A 607 18.52 31.23 4.96
CA ASN A 607 19.90 31.16 5.48
C ASN A 607 20.63 32.52 5.51
N GLY A 608 19.92 33.61 5.80
CA GLY A 608 20.46 34.97 5.84
C GLY A 608 20.61 35.67 4.48
N ASN A 609 20.28 35.01 3.37
CA ASN A 609 20.30 35.58 2.02
C ASN A 609 18.89 35.96 1.56
N ALA A 610 18.79 36.96 0.69
CA ALA A 610 17.53 37.32 0.05
C ALA A 610 17.01 36.15 -0.81
N ALA A 611 15.75 35.77 -0.61
CA ALA A 611 15.13 34.58 -1.18
C ALA A 611 13.71 34.87 -1.72
N GLY A 612 13.50 36.07 -2.26
CA GLY A 612 12.25 36.51 -2.85
C GLY A 612 11.52 37.56 -2.03
N VAL A 613 10.29 37.89 -2.45
CA VAL A 613 9.39 38.83 -1.76
C VAL A 613 7.99 38.21 -1.70
N ILE A 614 7.29 38.37 -0.57
CA ILE A 614 5.88 38.02 -0.43
C ILE A 614 5.02 39.27 -0.26
N LEU A 615 3.90 39.31 -0.96
CA LEU A 615 2.90 40.37 -0.92
C LEU A 615 1.75 39.94 -0.02
N VAL A 616 1.49 40.73 1.03
CA VAL A 616 0.39 40.48 1.98
C VAL A 616 -0.47 41.72 2.15
N ASN A 617 -1.78 41.53 2.31
CA ASN A 617 -2.67 42.60 2.77
C ASN A 617 -3.06 42.34 4.22
N VAL A 618 -2.90 43.33 5.09
CA VAL A 618 -3.32 43.26 6.48
C VAL A 618 -4.36 44.34 6.74
N LYS A 619 -5.46 43.93 7.37
CA LYS A 619 -6.49 44.82 7.87
C LYS A 619 -6.76 44.47 9.32
N SER A 620 -6.56 45.43 10.22
CA SER A 620 -6.74 45.22 11.65
C SER A 620 -7.39 46.41 12.34
N HIS A 621 -8.09 46.13 13.43
CA HIS A 621 -8.68 47.15 14.29
C HIS A 621 -8.72 46.69 15.74
N PHE A 622 -8.73 47.64 16.67
CA PHE A 622 -8.90 47.33 18.08
C PHE A 622 -10.32 46.81 18.36
N THR A 623 -10.39 45.77 19.18
CA THR A 623 -11.62 45.17 19.68
C THR A 623 -11.49 44.78 21.15
N GLU A 624 -12.64 44.52 21.79
CA GLU A 624 -12.67 43.92 23.11
C GLU A 624 -12.26 42.44 23.02
N PRO A 625 -11.55 41.90 24.03
CA PRO A 625 -11.20 40.48 24.06
C PRO A 625 -12.43 39.59 23.91
N TYR A 626 -12.40 38.72 22.90
CA TYR A 626 -13.43 37.72 22.67
C TYR A 626 -13.21 36.51 23.59
N GLY A 627 -14.26 36.08 24.28
CA GLY A 627 -14.20 34.89 25.13
C GLY A 627 -13.20 35.04 26.29
N ASP A 628 -12.26 34.09 26.37
CA ASP A 628 -11.21 34.05 27.40
C ASP A 628 -9.97 34.90 27.06
N GLY A 629 -9.99 35.60 25.92
CA GLY A 629 -8.88 36.44 25.47
C GLY A 629 -7.69 35.65 24.91
N GLN A 630 -7.82 34.35 24.66
CA GLN A 630 -6.79 33.56 23.98
C GLN A 630 -6.83 33.82 22.47
N LEU A 631 -5.65 33.81 21.84
CA LEU A 631 -5.50 33.91 20.39
C LEU A 631 -6.32 32.82 19.70
N GLN A 632 -7.16 33.20 18.74
CA GLN A 632 -8.02 32.27 18.02
C GLN A 632 -8.06 32.60 16.54
N GLN A 633 -8.07 31.56 15.70
CA GLN A 633 -8.42 31.68 14.29
C GLN A 633 -9.92 31.50 14.10
N TYR A 634 -10.50 32.20 13.12
CA TYR A 634 -11.90 32.08 12.76
C TYR A 634 -12.12 32.34 11.27
N GLY A 635 -13.37 32.33 10.83
CA GLY A 635 -13.76 32.60 9.45
C GLY A 635 -13.97 31.30 8.66
N PRO A 636 -13.88 31.36 7.32
CA PRO A 636 -14.10 30.20 6.47
C PRO A 636 -13.07 29.11 6.75
N VAL A 637 -13.55 27.86 6.83
CA VAL A 637 -12.68 26.69 7.05
C VAL A 637 -12.18 26.21 5.68
N HIS A 638 -10.87 26.09 5.53
CA HIS A 638 -10.27 25.62 4.28
C HIS A 638 -10.34 24.09 4.19
N TYR A 639 -10.52 23.56 2.99
CA TYR A 639 -10.46 22.13 2.74
C TYR A 639 -9.75 21.80 1.43
N SER A 640 -9.20 20.60 1.37
CA SER A 640 -8.81 19.91 0.15
C SER A 640 -9.53 18.56 0.05
N ALA A 641 -10.01 18.25 -1.15
CA ALA A 641 -10.58 16.96 -1.50
C ALA A 641 -9.66 16.29 -2.52
N HIS A 642 -9.14 15.14 -2.13
CA HIS A 642 -8.18 14.35 -2.87
C HIS A 642 -8.92 13.17 -3.48
N LEU A 643 -9.04 13.17 -4.80
CA LEU A 643 -9.58 12.03 -5.52
C LEU A 643 -8.51 10.95 -5.56
N SER A 644 -8.87 9.70 -5.29
CA SER A 644 -7.91 8.60 -5.37
C SER A 644 -7.22 8.62 -6.74
N ILE A 645 -5.89 8.67 -6.70
CA ILE A 645 -5.07 8.67 -7.89
C ILE A 645 -5.30 7.35 -8.64
N ALA A 646 -5.43 6.22 -7.93
CA ALA A 646 -5.73 4.93 -8.54
C ALA A 646 -7.05 4.93 -9.34
N SER A 647 -8.19 5.25 -8.74
CA SER A 647 -9.47 5.12 -9.48
C SER A 647 -9.61 6.18 -10.59
N GLY A 648 -9.06 7.39 -10.40
CA GLY A 648 -9.00 8.43 -11.44
C GLY A 648 -8.01 8.14 -12.58
N ILE A 649 -6.95 7.34 -12.34
CA ILE A 649 -6.00 6.89 -13.37
C ILE A 649 -6.66 5.88 -14.33
N PHE A 650 -7.42 4.93 -13.81
CA PHE A 650 -7.78 3.72 -14.56
C PHE A 650 -9.10 3.81 -15.34
N THR A 651 -10.00 4.73 -15.00
CA THR A 651 -11.28 4.85 -15.69
C THR A 651 -11.41 6.23 -16.34
N GLN A 652 -11.32 6.28 -17.67
CA GLN A 652 -11.63 7.47 -18.48
C GLN A 652 -13.12 7.91 -18.38
N SER A 653 -13.90 7.27 -17.51
CA SER A 653 -15.28 7.62 -17.17
C SER A 653 -15.57 7.22 -15.72
N MET A 654 -15.34 8.12 -14.75
CA MET A 654 -15.86 7.97 -13.40
C MET A 654 -17.25 8.58 -13.32
N THR A 655 -18.21 7.84 -12.76
CA THR A 655 -19.48 8.44 -12.33
C THR A 655 -19.22 9.36 -11.13
N ASP A 656 -20.15 10.26 -10.84
CA ASP A 656 -20.02 11.12 -9.65
C ASP A 656 -20.07 10.30 -8.35
N ASP A 657 -20.80 9.18 -8.33
CA ASP A 657 -20.77 8.24 -7.19
C ASP A 657 -19.40 7.58 -7.03
N ASP A 658 -18.72 7.21 -8.11
CA ASP A 658 -17.36 6.64 -8.03
C ASP A 658 -16.36 7.67 -7.49
N LYS A 659 -16.52 8.95 -7.86
CA LYS A 659 -15.69 10.03 -7.33
C LYS A 659 -15.95 10.25 -5.84
N LEU A 660 -17.21 10.26 -5.42
CA LEU A 660 -17.57 10.39 -4.01
C LEU A 660 -16.99 9.24 -3.18
N GLN A 661 -17.14 8.00 -3.66
CA GLN A 661 -16.59 6.83 -2.97
C GLN A 661 -15.07 6.87 -2.85
N SER A 662 -14.38 7.47 -3.84
CA SER A 662 -12.91 7.51 -3.91
C SER A 662 -12.30 8.83 -3.41
N SER A 663 -13.09 9.69 -2.77
CA SER A 663 -12.60 10.96 -2.22
C SER A 663 -12.12 10.81 -0.78
N ALA A 664 -10.94 11.36 -0.50
CA ALA A 664 -10.44 11.63 0.83
C ALA A 664 -10.43 13.15 1.06
N TYR A 665 -10.78 13.57 2.26
CA TYR A 665 -10.92 14.98 2.62
C TYR A 665 -9.95 15.34 3.72
N HIS A 666 -9.36 16.52 3.61
CA HIS A 666 -8.61 17.19 4.66
C HIS A 666 -9.23 18.57 4.89
N VAL A 667 -9.69 18.80 6.12
CA VAL A 667 -10.36 20.04 6.54
C VAL A 667 -9.52 20.70 7.63
N GLN A 668 -9.08 21.93 7.39
CA GLN A 668 -8.21 22.68 8.30
C GLN A 668 -9.02 23.30 9.45
N LEU A 669 -9.40 22.48 10.45
CA LEU A 669 -10.14 22.97 11.61
C LEU A 669 -9.32 23.99 12.41
N HIS A 670 -9.94 25.11 12.76
CA HIS A 670 -9.36 26.15 13.59
C HIS A 670 -9.32 25.74 15.06
N ASN A 671 -8.30 26.19 15.77
CA ASN A 671 -8.19 26.11 17.25
C ASN A 671 -8.16 24.68 17.81
N ILE A 672 -7.67 23.70 17.05
CA ILE A 672 -7.56 22.30 17.49
C ILE A 672 -6.81 22.20 18.82
N GLN A 673 -5.62 22.80 18.94
CA GLN A 673 -4.81 22.70 20.16
C GLN A 673 -5.47 23.37 21.39
N LEU A 674 -6.32 24.37 21.17
CA LEU A 674 -7.07 25.06 22.23
C LEU A 674 -8.23 24.20 22.75
N ILE A 675 -8.98 23.58 21.84
CA ILE A 675 -10.22 22.84 22.16
C ILE A 675 -9.95 21.37 22.47
N LEU A 676 -9.00 20.75 21.77
CA LEU A 676 -8.50 19.39 21.95
C LEU A 676 -7.01 19.44 22.37
N PRO A 677 -6.72 19.82 23.63
CA PRO A 677 -5.33 19.98 24.08
C PRO A 677 -4.58 18.66 24.25
N ASN A 678 -5.32 17.57 24.54
CA ASN A 678 -4.77 16.26 24.82
C ASN A 678 -4.54 15.47 23.53
N ASP A 679 -3.48 14.66 23.53
CA ASP A 679 -3.25 13.63 22.53
C ASP A 679 -3.72 12.27 23.05
N HIS A 680 -4.25 11.45 22.17
CA HIS A 680 -4.70 10.09 22.46
C HIS A 680 -3.81 9.10 21.71
N GLU A 681 -3.04 8.31 22.47
CA GLU A 681 -2.17 7.27 21.92
C GLU A 681 -2.96 6.16 21.22
N TRP A 682 -2.27 5.44 20.34
CA TRP A 682 -2.79 4.21 19.75
C TRP A 682 -3.18 3.18 20.83
N ASN A 683 -4.12 2.31 20.48
CA ASN A 683 -4.77 1.38 21.38
C ASN A 683 -3.92 0.11 21.59
N LYS A 684 -3.40 -0.04 22.81
CA LYS A 684 -2.56 -1.16 23.25
C LYS A 684 -3.32 -2.47 23.49
N ASN A 685 -4.65 -2.46 23.41
CA ASN A 685 -5.46 -3.66 23.67
C ASN A 685 -5.74 -4.51 22.42
N TYR A 686 -5.26 -4.08 21.24
CA TYR A 686 -5.47 -4.79 19.98
C TYR A 686 -4.14 -5.33 19.44
N PRO A 687 -3.94 -6.66 19.40
CA PRO A 687 -2.71 -7.28 18.89
C PRO A 687 -2.36 -6.88 17.44
N THR A 688 -3.38 -6.52 16.66
CA THR A 688 -3.26 -5.96 15.31
C THR A 688 -2.50 -4.63 15.29
N ILE A 689 -2.84 -3.73 16.21
CA ILE A 689 -2.29 -2.38 16.28
C ILE A 689 -0.91 -2.41 16.96
N GLU A 690 -0.72 -3.27 17.96
CA GLU A 690 0.58 -3.49 18.60
C GLU A 690 1.67 -3.86 17.58
N LYS A 691 1.37 -4.71 16.59
CA LYS A 691 2.33 -5.07 15.53
C LYS A 691 2.83 -3.89 14.71
N ILE A 692 2.04 -2.83 14.62
CA ILE A 692 2.36 -1.67 13.79
C ILE A 692 3.00 -0.58 14.63
N PHE A 693 2.66 -0.44 15.91
CA PHE A 693 3.16 0.67 16.73
C PHE A 693 4.14 0.28 17.83
N SER A 694 4.15 -0.97 18.29
CA SER A 694 5.06 -1.39 19.33
C SER A 694 6.50 -1.40 18.81
N SER A 695 7.42 -0.88 19.62
CA SER A 695 8.86 -1.03 19.41
C SER A 695 9.32 -2.49 19.47
N ASP A 696 8.51 -3.35 20.08
CA ASP A 696 8.86 -4.75 20.32
C ASP A 696 8.68 -5.64 19.08
N HIS A 697 8.02 -5.10 18.05
CA HIS A 697 7.79 -5.79 16.79
C HIS A 697 8.82 -5.36 15.73
N PRO A 698 9.69 -6.26 15.23
CA PRO A 698 10.72 -5.90 14.25
C PRO A 698 10.14 -5.34 12.94
N GLU A 699 8.91 -5.72 12.58
CA GLU A 699 8.21 -5.20 11.39
C GLU A 699 7.59 -3.79 11.55
N SER A 700 7.47 -3.29 12.78
CA SER A 700 6.74 -2.04 13.10
C SER A 700 7.24 -0.82 12.30
N PRO A 701 8.55 -0.55 12.19
CA PRO A 701 9.05 0.59 11.41
C PRO A 701 8.61 0.57 9.95
N VAL A 702 8.61 -0.60 9.31
CA VAL A 702 8.26 -0.72 7.89
C VAL A 702 6.76 -0.67 7.67
N LEU A 703 5.98 -1.33 8.53
CA LEU A 703 4.52 -1.23 8.45
C LEU A 703 4.06 0.21 8.66
N ARG A 704 4.66 0.96 9.59
CA ARG A 704 4.36 2.40 9.75
C ARG A 704 4.79 3.21 8.56
N LYS A 705 5.98 2.96 8.00
CA LYS A 705 6.45 3.65 6.79
C LYS A 705 5.53 3.39 5.60
N ALA A 706 4.99 2.18 5.48
CA ALA A 706 3.99 1.85 4.47
C ALA A 706 2.72 2.68 4.64
N VAL A 707 2.16 2.73 5.86
CA VAL A 707 0.96 3.54 6.13
C VAL A 707 1.21 5.04 5.96
N ALA A 708 2.39 5.52 6.34
CA ALA A 708 2.78 6.91 6.12
C ALA A 708 2.87 7.22 4.62
N ALA A 709 3.54 6.38 3.82
CA ALA A 709 3.60 6.56 2.38
C ALA A 709 2.20 6.50 1.71
N GLU A 710 1.30 5.67 2.24
CA GLU A 710 -0.09 5.62 1.80
C GLU A 710 -0.87 6.89 2.18
N HIS A 711 -0.65 7.43 3.38
CA HIS A 711 -1.21 8.73 3.79
C HIS A 711 -0.77 9.82 2.82
N GLU A 712 0.54 9.93 2.58
CA GLU A 712 1.10 10.89 1.64
C GLU A 712 0.51 10.70 0.24
N LEU A 713 0.36 9.46 -0.23
CA LEU A 713 -0.25 9.21 -1.54
C LEU A 713 -1.71 9.67 -1.62
N VAL A 714 -2.50 9.44 -0.56
CA VAL A 714 -3.91 9.80 -0.52
C VAL A 714 -4.09 11.31 -0.39
N TYR A 715 -3.24 11.97 0.39
CA TYR A 715 -3.31 13.40 0.65
C TYR A 715 -2.32 14.24 -0.18
N CYS A 716 -1.63 13.62 -1.14
CA CYS A 716 -0.78 14.31 -2.10
C CYS A 716 -1.58 15.38 -2.84
N HIS A 717 -1.00 16.57 -2.94
CA HIS A 717 -1.55 17.67 -3.70
C HIS A 717 -1.21 17.49 -5.19
N ALA A 718 -2.22 17.30 -6.02
CA ALA A 718 -2.08 17.07 -7.45
C ALA A 718 -3.03 17.97 -8.26
N ALA A 719 -2.89 17.96 -9.59
CA ALA A 719 -3.80 18.71 -10.48
C ALA A 719 -5.28 18.30 -10.33
N THR A 720 -5.55 17.12 -9.77
CA THR A 720 -6.90 16.61 -9.49
C THR A 720 -7.43 17.00 -8.10
N THR A 721 -6.60 17.58 -7.23
CA THR A 721 -7.01 18.01 -5.89
C THR A 721 -7.93 19.22 -6.00
N GLN A 722 -9.09 19.13 -5.37
CA GLN A 722 -10.04 20.24 -5.30
C GLN A 722 -9.83 21.00 -3.99
N TYR A 723 -9.75 22.32 -4.08
CA TYR A 723 -9.60 23.18 -2.90
C TYR A 723 -10.83 24.07 -2.77
N GLY A 724 -11.20 24.38 -1.53
CA GLY A 724 -12.28 25.31 -1.28
C GLY A 724 -12.33 25.80 0.16
N GLN A 725 -13.36 26.58 0.43
CA GLN A 725 -13.65 27.19 1.73
C GLN A 725 -15.10 26.86 2.13
N LEU A 726 -15.31 26.61 3.40
CA LEU A 726 -16.62 26.35 4.00
C LEU A 726 -16.99 27.55 4.86
N TYR A 727 -18.03 28.29 4.46
CA TYR A 727 -18.47 29.51 5.13
C TYR A 727 -19.56 29.24 6.15
N GLU A 728 -20.41 28.25 5.87
CA GLU A 728 -21.54 27.88 6.71
C GLU A 728 -21.70 26.35 6.80
N PRO A 729 -22.47 25.84 7.78
CA PRO A 729 -22.68 24.39 7.92
C PRO A 729 -23.25 23.71 6.66
N SER A 730 -24.02 24.45 5.84
CA SER A 730 -24.60 23.92 4.61
C SER A 730 -23.52 23.53 3.57
N ASP A 731 -22.38 24.23 3.57
CA ASP A 731 -21.28 23.95 2.66
C ASP A 731 -20.60 22.63 3.00
N PHE A 732 -20.41 22.33 4.29
CA PHE A 732 -19.91 21.05 4.74
C PHE A 732 -20.84 19.90 4.31
N PHE A 733 -22.15 20.04 4.56
CA PHE A 733 -23.09 19.00 4.14
C PHE A 733 -23.11 18.80 2.62
N LYS A 734 -23.00 19.86 1.81
CA LYS A 734 -22.86 19.74 0.35
C LYS A 734 -21.58 19.02 -0.05
N LEU A 735 -20.44 19.34 0.60
CA LEU A 735 -19.13 18.74 0.30
C LEU A 735 -19.16 17.22 0.39
N VAL A 736 -19.84 16.67 1.41
CA VAL A 736 -19.96 15.22 1.64
C VAL A 736 -21.23 14.62 1.02
N ASN A 737 -21.81 15.29 0.03
CA ASN A 737 -23.06 14.92 -0.64
C ASN A 737 -24.19 14.54 0.35
N TYR A 738 -24.35 15.34 1.40
CA TYR A 738 -25.32 15.17 2.48
C TYR A 738 -25.25 13.81 3.17
N GLY A 739 -24.08 13.17 3.13
CA GLY A 739 -23.85 11.83 3.67
C GLY A 739 -24.57 10.73 2.90
N GLN A 740 -24.72 10.90 1.58
CA GLN A 740 -25.40 9.95 0.71
C GLN A 740 -24.58 9.60 -0.54
N ARG A 741 -24.75 8.36 -1.00
CA ARG A 741 -24.26 7.86 -2.30
C ARG A 741 -25.28 6.87 -2.83
N LEU A 742 -25.63 6.93 -4.12
CA LEU A 742 -26.72 6.11 -4.69
C LEU A 742 -28.03 6.17 -3.86
N GLU A 743 -28.39 7.35 -3.35
CA GLU A 743 -29.55 7.60 -2.47
C GLU A 743 -29.54 6.81 -1.14
N LYS A 744 -28.43 6.16 -0.80
CA LYS A 744 -28.22 5.44 0.46
C LYS A 744 -27.30 6.24 1.37
N ARG A 745 -27.51 6.13 2.68
CA ARG A 745 -26.61 6.74 3.67
C ARG A 745 -25.23 6.10 3.60
N VAL A 746 -24.20 6.91 3.80
CA VAL A 746 -22.82 6.45 3.92
C VAL A 746 -22.27 6.75 5.32
N LEU A 747 -21.32 5.93 5.74
CA LEU A 747 -20.58 6.10 6.99
C LEU A 747 -19.19 6.61 6.64
N PHE A 748 -18.63 7.53 7.41
CA PHE A 748 -17.28 8.06 7.20
C PHE A 748 -16.36 7.65 8.35
N THR A 749 -15.11 7.33 8.03
CA THR A 749 -14.05 7.11 9.02
C THR A 749 -13.19 8.37 9.10
N TYR A 750 -12.80 8.81 10.31
CA TYR A 750 -12.03 10.04 10.46
C TYR A 750 -10.92 9.97 11.53
N ALA A 751 -9.91 10.81 11.35
CA ALA A 751 -8.92 11.17 12.36
C ALA A 751 -8.75 12.70 12.42
N ILE A 752 -8.60 13.26 13.62
CA ILE A 752 -8.22 14.65 13.85
C ILE A 752 -6.78 14.64 14.35
N THR A 753 -5.89 15.30 13.63
CA THR A 753 -4.49 15.52 14.00
C THR A 753 -4.28 17.00 14.34
N PRO A 754 -3.08 17.44 14.76
CA PRO A 754 -2.79 18.86 14.90
C PRO A 754 -2.97 19.66 13.58
N THR A 755 -2.89 19.00 12.43
CA THR A 755 -2.96 19.61 11.09
C THR A 755 -4.37 19.61 10.50
N GLY A 756 -5.39 19.05 11.17
CA GLY A 756 -6.75 19.12 10.67
C GLY A 756 -7.57 17.86 10.88
N TRP A 757 -8.70 17.81 10.20
CA TRP A 757 -9.64 16.70 10.18
C TRP A 757 -9.56 15.96 8.85
N TYR A 758 -9.12 14.72 8.93
CA TYR A 758 -8.90 13.82 7.81
C TYR A 758 -9.99 12.75 7.80
N PHE A 759 -10.70 12.57 6.68
CA PHE A 759 -11.74 11.55 6.60
C PHE A 759 -12.02 11.04 5.18
N SER A 760 -12.67 9.89 5.09
CA SER A 760 -13.14 9.27 3.85
C SER A 760 -14.33 8.35 4.10
N GLU A 761 -15.05 7.94 3.04
CA GLU A 761 -16.15 6.99 3.15
C GLU A 761 -15.67 5.62 3.67
N THR A 762 -16.33 5.08 4.69
CA THR A 762 -16.07 3.75 5.28
C THR A 762 -16.45 2.67 4.27
N GLY A 763 -15.55 1.71 4.03
CA GLY A 763 -15.77 0.67 3.04
C GLY A 763 -15.61 1.11 1.58
N ALA A 764 -15.16 2.35 1.31
CA ALA A 764 -14.66 2.74 -0.02
C ALA A 764 -13.70 1.68 -0.57
N ALA A 765 -14.00 1.17 -1.78
CA ALA A 765 -13.33 0.01 -2.37
C ALA A 765 -11.81 0.13 -2.31
N PHE A 766 -11.26 1.25 -2.80
CA PHE A 766 -9.82 1.55 -2.81
C PHE A 766 -9.12 1.56 -1.44
N LEU A 767 -9.83 1.91 -0.36
CA LEU A 767 -9.26 2.04 0.99
C LEU A 767 -9.49 0.78 1.85
N LYS A 768 -10.09 -0.27 1.28
CA LYS A 768 -10.50 -1.47 2.02
C LYS A 768 -9.30 -2.38 2.33
N ASP A 769 -8.28 -2.34 1.48
CA ASP A 769 -7.04 -3.13 1.62
C ASP A 769 -5.93 -2.40 2.42
N MET A 770 -6.12 -1.12 2.78
CA MET A 770 -5.14 -0.31 3.54
C MET A 770 -5.18 -0.58 5.04
N LEU A 771 -4.02 -0.72 5.68
CA LEU A 771 -3.85 -0.96 7.12
C LEU A 771 -4.63 0.07 7.98
N SER A 772 -5.86 -0.26 8.42
CA SER A 772 -6.81 0.61 9.16
C SER A 772 -6.97 2.05 8.64
N LYS A 773 -8.16 2.44 8.19
CA LYS A 773 -8.43 3.82 7.73
C LYS A 773 -8.09 4.90 8.74
N HIS A 774 -8.24 4.63 10.04
CA HIS A 774 -7.82 5.58 11.08
C HIS A 774 -6.31 5.82 11.04
N MET A 775 -5.52 4.77 10.81
CA MET A 775 -4.07 4.89 10.70
C MET A 775 -3.69 5.60 9.42
N LEU A 776 -4.31 5.25 8.29
CA LEU A 776 -4.15 5.96 7.03
C LEU A 776 -4.41 7.46 7.22
N HIS A 777 -5.56 7.87 7.76
CA HIS A 777 -5.89 9.30 7.97
C HIS A 777 -4.93 10.03 8.91
N SER A 778 -4.22 9.30 9.76
CA SER A 778 -3.25 9.85 10.71
C SER A 778 -1.78 9.71 10.29
N GLY A 779 -1.47 9.13 9.12
CA GLY A 779 -0.10 8.82 8.73
C GLY A 779 0.62 7.86 9.68
N ALA A 780 -0.12 6.96 10.33
CA ALA A 780 0.36 6.14 11.44
C ALA A 780 1.11 6.94 12.54
N ALA A 781 0.56 8.11 12.90
CA ALA A 781 1.00 8.86 14.07
C ALA A 781 0.83 8.04 15.36
N PHE A 782 1.77 8.14 16.30
CA PHE A 782 1.66 7.44 17.58
C PHE A 782 0.47 7.92 18.43
N SER A 783 -0.04 9.11 18.14
CA SER A 783 -1.19 9.70 18.79
C SER A 783 -1.92 10.64 17.86
N VAL A 784 -3.21 10.83 18.13
CA VAL A 784 -4.10 11.77 17.43
C VAL A 784 -4.83 12.65 18.42
N LYS A 785 -5.41 13.77 17.96
CA LYS A 785 -6.29 14.62 18.77
C LYS A 785 -7.64 13.97 19.03
N TYR A 786 -8.16 13.28 18.02
CA TYR A 786 -9.37 12.46 18.15
C TYR A 786 -9.52 11.53 16.93
N ALA A 787 -10.36 10.50 17.02
CA ALA A 787 -10.66 9.60 15.92
C ALA A 787 -11.97 8.83 16.15
N GLY A 788 -12.65 8.46 15.08
CA GLY A 788 -13.90 7.72 15.15
C GLY A 788 -14.57 7.53 13.80
N GLU A 789 -15.88 7.42 13.80
CA GLU A 789 -16.74 7.38 12.62
C GLU A 789 -17.82 8.49 12.71
N PHE A 790 -18.39 8.86 11.57
CA PHE A 790 -19.54 9.79 11.53
C PHE A 790 -20.48 9.49 10.38
N HIS A 791 -21.72 9.95 10.50
CA HIS A 791 -22.71 9.95 9.43
C HIS A 791 -23.60 11.19 9.50
N ILE A 792 -24.32 11.45 8.41
CA ILE A 792 -25.27 12.56 8.33
C ILE A 792 -26.69 12.01 8.46
N GLU A 793 -27.44 12.61 9.38
CA GLU A 793 -28.87 12.40 9.52
C GLU A 793 -29.63 13.61 9.04
N HIS A 794 -30.91 13.44 8.70
CA HIS A 794 -31.82 14.55 8.53
C HIS A 794 -33.14 14.23 9.20
N ASN A 795 -33.78 15.25 9.76
CA ASN A 795 -35.11 15.10 10.33
C ASN A 795 -36.20 15.23 9.26
N LEU A 796 -37.47 15.01 9.65
CA LEU A 796 -38.65 15.12 8.77
C LEU A 796 -38.82 16.51 8.11
N PHE A 797 -38.14 17.53 8.62
CA PHE A 797 -38.16 18.89 8.09
C PHE A 797 -36.96 19.18 7.16
N GLY A 798 -36.16 18.17 6.83
CA GLY A 798 -34.99 18.29 5.95
C GLY A 798 -33.79 19.01 6.58
N LYS A 799 -33.77 19.23 7.91
CA LYS A 799 -32.58 19.77 8.58
C LYS A 799 -31.56 18.66 8.81
N TYR A 800 -30.37 18.86 8.27
CA TYR A 800 -29.22 17.97 8.42
C TYR A 800 -28.60 18.07 9.82
N LYS A 801 -28.15 16.93 10.34
CA LYS A 801 -27.48 16.76 11.62
C LYS A 801 -26.25 15.88 11.42
N LEU A 802 -25.10 16.34 11.88
CA LEU A 802 -23.88 15.54 11.97
C LEU A 802 -23.96 14.67 13.24
N VAL A 803 -23.86 13.35 13.09
CA VAL A 803 -23.70 12.42 14.21
C VAL A 803 -22.29 11.85 14.12
N ILE A 804 -21.49 12.09 15.17
CA ILE A 804 -20.08 11.73 15.22
C ILE A 804 -19.78 10.97 16.50
N ASP A 805 -18.90 9.97 16.44
CA ASP A 805 -18.56 9.13 17.57
C ASP A 805 -17.04 9.01 17.79
N ASN A 806 -16.66 8.26 18.83
CA ASN A 806 -15.28 7.86 19.16
C ASN A 806 -14.97 6.41 18.77
N ASN A 807 -15.66 5.85 17.78
CA ASN A 807 -15.47 4.47 17.34
C ASN A 807 -14.21 4.32 16.49
N SER A 808 -13.05 4.23 17.15
CA SER A 808 -11.77 3.94 16.51
C SER A 808 -11.12 2.70 17.08
N GLY A 809 -10.91 1.68 16.23
CA GLY A 809 -10.14 0.50 16.60
C GLY A 809 -8.65 0.80 16.84
N THR A 810 -8.13 1.85 16.20
CA THR A 810 -6.72 2.26 16.29
C THR A 810 -6.43 3.13 17.51
N TYR A 811 -7.25 4.15 17.81
CA TYR A 811 -6.91 5.14 18.86
C TYR A 811 -7.88 5.13 20.05
N ALA A 812 -9.12 4.66 19.87
CA ALA A 812 -10.13 4.52 20.93
C ALA A 812 -10.20 5.69 21.94
N PRO A 813 -10.40 6.95 21.49
CA PRO A 813 -10.37 8.10 22.38
C PRO A 813 -11.52 8.06 23.42
N PRO A 814 -11.31 8.66 24.61
CA PRO A 814 -12.21 8.50 25.74
C PRO A 814 -13.52 9.29 25.58
N MET A 815 -14.62 8.72 26.07
CA MET A 815 -15.95 9.36 26.14
C MET A 815 -15.92 10.76 26.77
N ALA A 816 -15.03 11.00 27.74
CA ALA A 816 -14.92 12.25 28.47
C ALA A 816 -14.63 13.47 27.58
N ASP A 817 -14.05 13.26 26.40
CA ASP A 817 -13.69 14.31 25.46
C ASP A 817 -14.74 14.53 24.35
N LEU A 818 -15.84 13.77 24.31
CA LEU A 818 -16.96 13.98 23.38
C LEU A 818 -17.54 15.41 23.41
N PRO A 819 -17.70 16.09 24.57
CA PRO A 819 -18.14 17.48 24.59
C PRO A 819 -17.16 18.43 23.88
N LYS A 820 -15.85 18.15 23.95
CA LYS A 820 -14.81 18.93 23.24
C LYS A 820 -14.83 18.64 21.75
N LEU A 821 -15.04 17.37 21.37
CA LEU A 821 -15.29 17.00 19.98
C LEU A 821 -16.50 17.75 19.42
N LYS A 822 -17.58 17.86 20.19
CA LYS A 822 -18.73 18.66 19.77
C LYS A 822 -18.37 20.14 19.60
N ALA A 823 -17.65 20.71 20.57
CA ALA A 823 -17.27 22.11 20.57
C ALA A 823 -16.37 22.51 19.39
N ILE A 824 -15.42 21.65 18.96
CA ILE A 824 -14.53 21.97 17.82
C ILE A 824 -15.34 22.19 16.53
N PHE A 825 -16.41 21.41 16.30
CA PHE A 825 -17.29 21.61 15.15
C PHE A 825 -18.23 22.80 15.29
N GLU A 826 -18.74 23.08 16.50
CA GLU A 826 -19.59 24.27 16.73
C GLU A 826 -18.83 25.59 16.52
N VAL A 827 -17.53 25.61 16.87
CA VAL A 827 -16.66 26.77 16.66
C VAL A 827 -16.32 26.95 15.17
N ASN A 828 -16.05 25.86 14.46
CA ASN A 828 -15.67 25.89 13.05
C ASN A 828 -16.87 26.05 12.09
N PHE A 829 -18.04 25.57 12.50
CA PHE A 829 -19.29 25.66 11.72
C PHE A 829 -20.41 26.24 12.59
N PRO A 830 -20.43 27.57 12.82
CA PRO A 830 -21.43 28.21 13.68
C PRO A 830 -22.87 27.87 13.24
N GLY A 831 -23.66 27.32 14.17
CA GLY A 831 -25.05 26.91 13.92
C GLY A 831 -25.21 25.50 13.34
N ILE A 832 -24.15 24.70 13.23
CA ILE A 832 -24.25 23.29 12.85
C ILE A 832 -25.08 22.50 13.88
N SER A 833 -25.98 21.65 13.40
CA SER A 833 -26.64 20.66 14.24
C SER A 833 -25.71 19.46 14.37
N ILE A 834 -25.15 19.25 15.56
CA ILE A 834 -24.20 18.15 15.82
C ILE A 834 -24.53 17.39 17.10
N GLU A 835 -24.31 16.09 17.06
CA GLU A 835 -24.40 15.18 18.20
C GLU A 835 -23.14 14.31 18.28
N ALA A 836 -22.40 14.42 19.39
CA ALA A 836 -21.24 13.58 19.68
C ALA A 836 -21.66 12.47 20.64
N LYS A 837 -21.55 11.21 20.20
CA LYS A 837 -22.01 10.04 20.96
C LYS A 837 -20.86 9.08 21.24
N ASP A 838 -21.01 8.29 22.30
CA ASP A 838 -20.04 7.25 22.60
C ASP A 838 -20.24 6.04 21.68
N ARG A 839 -19.16 5.35 21.35
CA ARG A 839 -19.14 4.13 20.55
C ARG A 839 -20.00 3.02 21.15
N ASP A 840 -20.24 3.07 22.46
CA ASP A 840 -21.08 2.11 23.16
C ASP A 840 -22.57 2.46 23.17
N ASP A 841 -22.97 3.61 22.62
CA ASP A 841 -24.36 4.00 22.45
C ASP A 841 -25.11 3.05 21.50
N GLU A 842 -26.23 2.48 21.98
CA GLU A 842 -27.00 1.49 21.24
C GLU A 842 -27.66 2.06 19.98
N GLU A 843 -28.02 3.34 19.95
CA GLU A 843 -28.60 3.96 18.76
C GLU A 843 -27.54 4.14 17.67
N VAL A 844 -26.31 4.52 18.05
CA VAL A 844 -25.17 4.62 17.12
C VAL A 844 -24.81 3.26 16.55
N LYS A 845 -24.69 2.23 17.39
CA LYS A 845 -24.40 0.86 16.95
C LYS A 845 -25.45 0.36 15.95
N LYS A 846 -26.72 0.62 16.23
CA LYS A 846 -27.83 0.26 15.33
C LYS A 846 -27.76 1.02 14.02
N ALA A 847 -27.60 2.34 14.04
CA ALA A 847 -27.49 3.16 12.84
C ALA A 847 -26.30 2.74 11.97
N ARG A 848 -25.14 2.48 12.60
CA ARG A 848 -23.94 1.95 11.94
C ARG A 848 -24.23 0.63 11.22
N GLN A 849 -24.86 -0.32 11.91
CA GLN A 849 -25.20 -1.62 11.32
C GLN A 849 -26.20 -1.48 10.16
N GLU A 850 -27.20 -0.62 10.29
CA GLU A 850 -28.17 -0.32 9.22
C GLU A 850 -27.50 0.27 7.98
N ILE A 851 -26.58 1.22 8.16
CA ILE A 851 -25.81 1.81 7.07
C ILE A 851 -24.97 0.74 6.37
N LEU A 852 -24.19 -0.05 7.13
CA LEU A 852 -23.33 -1.08 6.56
C LEU A 852 -24.13 -2.17 5.82
N ASN A 853 -25.27 -2.60 6.37
CA ASN A 853 -26.15 -3.57 5.74
C ASN A 853 -26.75 -3.09 4.41
N ALA A 854 -26.85 -1.77 4.19
CA ALA A 854 -27.32 -1.22 2.92
C ALA A 854 -26.30 -1.35 1.77
N TRP A 855 -25.04 -1.65 2.11
CA TRP A 855 -23.89 -1.73 1.20
C TRP A 855 -23.29 -3.13 1.03
N THR A 856 -23.70 -4.09 1.87
CA THR A 856 -23.51 -5.54 1.66
C THR A 856 -24.63 -6.14 0.82
#